data_AF-A0A5E7ABU6-F1
#
_entry.id   AF-A0A5E7ABU6-F1
#
_cell.length_a   1.000
_cell.length_b   1.000
_cell.length_c   1.000
_cell.angle_alpha   90.00
_cell.angle_beta   90.00
_cell.angle_gamma   90.00
#
_symmetry.space_group_name_H-M   'P 1'
#
loop_
_entity.id
_entity.type
_entity.pdbx_description
1 polymer ?
#
loop_
_entity_poly.entity_id
_entity_poly.type
_entity_poly.pdbx_seq_one_letter_code
_entity_poly.pdbx_strand_id
1 'polypeptide(L)'
;MQWIFMLTGLVLGWMLDETFSDALLGALIGVGVGQAIRLAGLSSQAAQQSQQLELAQKALAAVEQRLALLEASGIRAAEPTAASEAAQPYSPPEVVLSEAPESIPAPLRADPELVWDWPAELEREQYAAAPQSSKPPAVDAWKPEPAASAPGKPAGRREPNLIERAMSSARNGLFGGNTVLRVGVLLLFLGLAFLLRYATEGMVVPIELRYAGVAACALGLLGLGWWLRLRNSSYALMLQGTGIAVLYLTVFAAMRLHPLLDPTAALGLLVVVTVFSAILAITQDALGLAAVAALGGFAAPILTSTGAGNHVALFSYFALLNAGILAIAWFKAWRLLNLIGFVGTFGIGFAWGLRSYTAQLLWSTEPFLILFFLMYLAIGLLFARRKLLELSDAPADASREALLRWSARKGDYVDGTMLFGPPLVGFGLQFALVQHLQFAAAFSALALGIVYIGLARLLAGGRALLLGETCLALGVIFASLAIPLGLDARWTAAAWAVEGAGIFWLGLRQQRPLARAFALLLQVGSALSFLSELRGGETSLLDGAPLGALMLGAALLFSFYQLREARPGQASNRERIALPVLACGGLAFLYLLAPLFFFTQGTAISWALAGLATLFVGLRLQSRTFLFNAFAVQLLAGALFLLRLQGAQGDSAVFSAGWSGLLSASLIGLALIGGMLLAARDDMVRNDVRLLRGLSVVLLAGLVLINLAVLFVLPWQTASAVWAASGLMIIWLSLYMQQRVSFVFGLLLQLIGGAAFLIAGPDLLGSLSSEGLRPLAHGGFWTPMVLGLAALVGAWRLQRGAHATAFDALSLQRLSELLLVWGAAWWALALVSEVLRFAPADLQAAWLLGVAALSVALWCLLALRLKWPALGLLCTLLVLAASLVLVAAWHARYHPAAHFGWLAWVAVFVVHFFALRRLAPMLPATALSVAHVLGCWLLIGVLALELRYGLLLLSEQYNAWRWLGWAILPSLYLVLMAAPRNWRWPVSSHSPEYRFYAALPLAVLMLGWFWLANIASDGTAEPLPYVPLLNPLELGLLFALFGVYAWSRSALTQWAARADYVEPATQLMAGVSLFAFFTALVMRSAHQWGGVPFELDALLQSMLVQAGLSIVWTLIALSLMIGGHLRHRREVWLIGAVLIGVVVAKLFFVELSNRGGLARIVSFIGVGVLLLVVGYFAPLPPKRAETEPAAGKPANESEGVSS
;
A
#
# COMPACT_ATOMS: atom_id res chain seq x y z
N MET A 1 -8.65 0.12 4.92
CA MET A 1 -9.84 -0.65 5.35
C MET A 1 -9.53 -1.63 6.47
N GLN A 2 -8.91 -2.80 6.25
CA GLN A 2 -8.70 -3.79 7.34
C GLN A 2 -7.92 -3.21 8.54
N TRP A 3 -6.88 -2.40 8.29
CA TRP A 3 -6.13 -1.67 9.31
C TRP A 3 -6.95 -0.61 10.07
N ILE A 4 -8.02 -0.07 9.49
CA ILE A 4 -8.91 0.90 10.15
C ILE A 4 -9.76 0.16 11.19
N PHE A 5 -10.34 -0.98 10.82
CA PHE A 5 -11.08 -1.82 11.77
C PHE A 5 -10.18 -2.39 12.89
N MET A 6 -8.93 -2.72 12.57
CA MET A 6 -7.92 -3.06 13.59
C MET A 6 -7.69 -1.91 14.57
N LEU A 7 -7.53 -0.68 14.09
CA LEU A 7 -7.31 0.49 14.94
C LEU A 7 -8.53 0.87 15.77
N THR A 8 -9.76 0.85 15.22
CA THR A 8 -10.96 1.07 16.04
C THR A 8 -11.19 -0.07 17.03
N GLY A 9 -10.90 -1.32 16.66
CA GLY A 9 -10.89 -2.45 17.59
C GLY A 9 -9.87 -2.27 18.73
N LEU A 10 -8.66 -1.79 18.42
CA LEU A 10 -7.61 -1.52 19.39
C LEU A 10 -8.00 -0.41 20.36
N VAL A 11 -8.53 0.71 19.85
CA VAL A 11 -8.99 1.84 20.67
C VAL A 11 -10.20 1.44 21.53
N LEU A 12 -11.14 0.65 21.01
CA LEU A 12 -12.27 0.15 21.79
C LEU A 12 -11.85 -0.85 22.88
N GLY A 13 -10.87 -1.72 22.58
CA GLY A 13 -10.30 -2.63 23.58
C GLY A 13 -9.53 -1.88 24.68
N TRP A 14 -8.76 -0.86 24.32
CA TRP A 14 -8.09 0.01 25.29
C TRP A 14 -9.09 0.77 26.17
N MET A 15 -10.17 1.29 25.59
CA MET A 15 -11.21 2.05 26.30
C MET A 15 -12.08 1.22 27.27
N LEU A 16 -11.95 -0.12 27.29
CA LEU A 16 -12.77 -0.98 28.17
C LEU A 16 -12.17 -1.17 29.56
N ASP A 17 -10.85 -1.38 29.67
CA ASP A 17 -10.20 -1.72 30.95
C ASP A 17 -8.71 -1.27 31.01
N GLU A 18 -8.27 -0.43 30.05
CA GLU A 18 -6.88 0.05 29.82
C GLU A 18 -5.78 -1.04 29.73
N THR A 19 -6.12 -2.34 29.78
CA THR A 19 -5.14 -3.41 29.65
C THR A 19 -4.62 -3.55 28.21
N PHE A 20 -3.31 -3.81 28.09
CA PHE A 20 -2.69 -4.10 26.78
C PHE A 20 -3.25 -5.38 26.15
N SER A 21 -3.68 -6.35 26.97
CA SER A 21 -4.37 -7.57 26.54
C SER A 21 -5.64 -7.26 25.76
N ASP A 22 -6.53 -6.43 26.31
CA ASP A 22 -7.85 -6.18 25.72
C ASP A 22 -7.78 -5.21 24.53
N ALA A 23 -6.84 -4.27 24.54
CA ALA A 23 -6.48 -3.51 23.34
C ALA A 23 -6.03 -4.44 22.19
N LEU A 24 -5.22 -5.46 22.47
CA LEU A 24 -4.73 -6.40 21.46
C LEU A 24 -5.83 -7.39 21.02
N LEU A 25 -6.69 -7.84 21.94
CA LEU A 25 -7.85 -8.70 21.68
C LEU A 25 -8.90 -7.95 20.82
N GLY A 26 -9.20 -6.69 21.18
CA GLY A 26 -10.03 -5.77 20.39
C GLY A 26 -9.45 -5.53 18.99
N ALA A 27 -8.13 -5.34 18.87
CA ALA A 27 -7.47 -5.22 17.57
C ALA A 27 -7.66 -6.47 16.69
N LEU A 28 -7.55 -7.67 17.27
CA LEU A 28 -7.78 -8.95 16.59
C LEU A 28 -9.24 -9.12 16.15
N ILE A 29 -10.21 -8.76 17.00
CA ILE A 29 -11.63 -8.70 16.64
C ILE A 29 -11.86 -7.74 15.47
N GLY A 30 -11.24 -6.56 15.52
CA GLY A 30 -11.25 -5.57 14.44
C GLY A 30 -10.72 -6.10 13.11
N VAL A 31 -9.59 -6.82 13.13
CA VAL A 31 -9.08 -7.55 11.95
C VAL A 31 -10.08 -8.60 11.48
N GLY A 32 -10.68 -9.38 12.38
CA GLY A 32 -11.70 -10.39 12.08
C GLY A 32 -12.91 -9.81 11.36
N VAL A 33 -13.48 -8.71 11.85
CA VAL A 33 -14.58 -7.97 11.20
C VAL A 33 -14.14 -7.44 9.83
N GLY A 34 -12.93 -6.87 9.74
CA GLY A 34 -12.35 -6.40 8.47
C GLY A 34 -12.09 -7.52 7.45
N GLN A 35 -11.83 -8.75 7.90
CA GLN A 35 -11.74 -9.96 7.06
C GLN A 35 -13.14 -10.42 6.62
N ALA A 36 -14.11 -10.49 7.54
CA ALA A 36 -15.48 -10.93 7.26
C ALA A 36 -16.18 -10.04 6.22
N ILE A 37 -16.07 -8.72 6.35
CA ILE A 37 -16.62 -7.75 5.37
C ILE A 37 -15.95 -7.93 3.99
N ARG A 38 -14.63 -8.16 3.95
CA ARG A 38 -13.91 -8.41 2.69
C ARG A 38 -14.33 -9.74 2.05
N LEU A 39 -14.53 -10.79 2.83
CA LEU A 39 -15.03 -12.09 2.37
C LEU A 39 -16.47 -11.99 1.84
N ALA A 40 -17.34 -11.22 2.50
CA ALA A 40 -18.69 -10.93 2.02
C ALA A 40 -18.66 -10.19 0.67
N GLY A 41 -17.81 -9.16 0.53
CA GLY A 41 -17.63 -8.43 -0.73
C GLY A 41 -17.06 -9.28 -1.87
N LEU A 42 -16.13 -10.20 -1.56
CA LEU A 42 -15.63 -11.17 -2.54
C LEU A 42 -16.71 -12.20 -2.94
N SER A 43 -17.59 -12.59 -2.01
CA SER A 43 -18.68 -13.53 -2.31
C SER A 43 -19.74 -12.94 -3.24
N SER A 44 -20.06 -11.64 -3.12
CA SER A 44 -20.97 -10.96 -4.04
C SER A 44 -20.34 -10.69 -5.40
N GLN A 45 -19.04 -10.38 -5.46
CA GLN A 45 -18.30 -10.30 -6.73
C GLN A 45 -18.25 -11.65 -7.44
N ALA A 46 -17.99 -12.75 -6.73
CA ALA A 46 -18.01 -14.10 -7.29
C ALA A 46 -19.41 -14.48 -7.83
N ALA A 47 -20.48 -14.13 -7.11
CA ALA A 47 -21.85 -14.35 -7.57
C ALA A 47 -22.22 -13.52 -8.82
N GLN A 48 -21.71 -12.30 -8.94
CA GLN A 48 -21.84 -11.49 -10.16
C GLN A 48 -21.05 -12.09 -11.33
N GLN A 49 -19.84 -12.59 -11.09
CA GLN A 49 -19.03 -13.26 -12.11
C GLN A 49 -19.65 -14.59 -12.59
N SER A 50 -20.23 -15.40 -11.70
CA SER A 50 -20.95 -16.61 -12.12
C SER A 50 -22.21 -16.27 -12.94
N GLN A 51 -22.94 -15.21 -12.58
CA GLN A 51 -24.08 -14.74 -13.36
C GLN A 51 -23.67 -14.20 -14.74
N GLN A 52 -22.52 -13.51 -14.83
CA GLN A 52 -21.93 -13.10 -16.11
C GLN A 52 -21.48 -14.29 -16.96
N LEU A 53 -20.90 -15.33 -16.35
CA LEU A 53 -20.54 -16.57 -17.04
C LEU A 53 -21.77 -17.33 -17.58
N GLU A 54 -22.85 -17.45 -16.80
CA GLU A 54 -24.11 -18.02 -17.29
C GLU A 54 -24.68 -17.25 -18.49
N LEU A 55 -24.63 -15.91 -18.44
CA LEU A 55 -25.10 -15.07 -19.55
C LEU A 55 -24.20 -15.21 -20.78
N ALA A 56 -22.88 -15.30 -20.60
CA ALA A 56 -21.93 -15.55 -21.68
C ALA A 56 -22.12 -16.95 -22.31
N GLN A 57 -22.36 -17.98 -21.50
CA GLN A 57 -22.67 -19.33 -21.99
C GLN A 57 -24.00 -19.38 -22.76
N LYS A 58 -25.04 -18.70 -22.27
CA LYS A 58 -26.33 -18.58 -22.97
C LYS A 58 -26.20 -17.81 -24.28
N ALA A 59 -25.36 -16.77 -24.32
CA ALA A 59 -25.04 -16.04 -25.55
C ALA A 59 -24.23 -16.90 -26.54
N LEU A 60 -23.26 -17.68 -26.07
CA LEU A 60 -22.46 -18.58 -26.91
C LEU A 60 -23.33 -19.67 -27.54
N ALA A 61 -24.20 -20.34 -26.76
CA ALA A 61 -25.13 -21.34 -27.26
C ALA A 61 -26.12 -20.76 -28.29
N ALA A 62 -26.54 -19.50 -28.13
CA ALA A 62 -27.36 -18.80 -29.12
C ALA A 62 -26.59 -18.44 -30.41
N VAL A 63 -25.27 -18.25 -30.33
CA VAL A 63 -24.40 -18.10 -31.50
C VAL A 63 -24.15 -19.45 -32.19
N GLU A 64 -23.90 -20.52 -31.44
CA GLU A 64 -23.78 -21.89 -31.96
C GLU A 64 -25.05 -22.32 -32.69
N GLN A 65 -26.24 -22.08 -32.12
CA GLN A 65 -27.52 -22.34 -32.81
C GLN A 65 -27.69 -21.53 -34.09
N ARG A 66 -27.22 -20.28 -34.14
CA ARG A 66 -27.23 -19.46 -35.36
C ARG A 66 -26.21 -19.96 -36.39
N LEU A 67 -25.04 -20.41 -35.96
CA LEU A 67 -24.03 -21.00 -36.84
C LEU A 67 -24.56 -22.30 -37.46
N ALA A 68 -25.14 -23.19 -36.65
CA ALA A 68 -25.72 -24.45 -37.12
C ALA A 68 -26.91 -24.23 -38.07
N LEU A 69 -27.70 -23.16 -37.89
CA LEU A 69 -28.75 -22.76 -38.84
C LEU A 69 -28.20 -22.17 -40.15
N LEU A 70 -27.05 -21.49 -40.11
CA LEU A 70 -26.35 -20.99 -41.31
C LEU A 70 -25.66 -22.13 -42.07
N GLU A 71 -25.08 -23.10 -41.37
CA GLU A 71 -24.52 -24.33 -41.96
C GLU A 71 -25.65 -25.19 -42.57
N ALA A 72 -26.74 -25.42 -41.84
CA ALA A 72 -27.89 -26.19 -42.32
C ALA A 72 -28.67 -25.51 -43.47
N SER A 73 -28.52 -24.21 -43.69
CA SER A 73 -29.06 -23.50 -44.87
C SER A 73 -28.05 -23.45 -46.03
N GLY A 74 -26.77 -23.25 -45.75
CA GLY A 74 -25.70 -23.30 -46.76
C GLY A 74 -25.52 -24.68 -47.42
N ILE A 75 -25.79 -25.76 -46.68
CA ILE A 75 -25.73 -27.15 -47.20
C ILE A 75 -26.95 -27.50 -48.07
N ARG A 76 -28.03 -26.71 -48.05
CA ARG A 76 -29.31 -27.06 -48.69
C ARG A 76 -29.44 -26.65 -50.17
N ALA A 77 -28.32 -26.42 -50.83
CA ALA A 77 -28.23 -25.95 -52.22
C ALA A 77 -27.54 -26.95 -53.17
N ALA A 78 -27.62 -28.26 -52.92
CA ALA A 78 -27.22 -29.30 -53.86
C ALA A 78 -28.01 -30.62 -53.71
N GLU A 79 -28.64 -31.02 -54.82
CA GLU A 79 -28.98 -32.39 -55.26
C GLU A 79 -30.02 -33.26 -54.48
N PRO A 80 -30.64 -34.28 -55.14
CA PRO A 80 -31.92 -34.85 -54.72
C PRO A 80 -31.84 -36.25 -54.09
N THR A 81 -32.83 -36.58 -53.25
CA THR A 81 -32.96 -37.89 -52.59
C THR A 81 -33.54 -38.97 -53.50
N ALA A 82 -33.02 -40.20 -53.41
CA ALA A 82 -33.54 -41.37 -54.12
C ALA A 82 -33.75 -42.59 -53.20
N ALA A 83 -34.97 -43.14 -53.28
CA ALA A 83 -35.37 -44.54 -53.02
C ALA A 83 -35.35 -45.17 -51.60
N SER A 84 -36.41 -45.96 -51.37
CA SER A 84 -36.55 -47.18 -50.54
C SER A 84 -36.45 -47.13 -49.00
N GLU A 85 -37.25 -47.90 -48.23
CA GLU A 85 -38.62 -48.45 -48.44
C GLU A 85 -39.17 -49.14 -47.17
N ALA A 86 -40.50 -49.34 -47.12
CA ALA A 86 -41.27 -50.23 -46.21
C ALA A 86 -41.16 -49.99 -44.68
N ALA A 87 -42.18 -50.23 -43.83
CA ALA A 87 -43.63 -50.52 -43.98
C ALA A 87 -44.35 -49.86 -42.77
N GLN A 88 -45.51 -49.20 -42.88
CA GLN A 88 -46.89 -49.70 -43.11
C GLN A 88 -47.43 -50.68 -42.04
N PRO A 89 -48.77 -50.74 -41.77
CA PRO A 89 -49.87 -49.85 -42.21
C PRO A 89 -50.94 -49.49 -41.13
N TYR A 90 -51.71 -48.42 -41.36
CA TYR A 90 -53.19 -48.42 -41.22
C TYR A 90 -53.81 -47.31 -42.10
N SER A 91 -55.09 -47.41 -42.47
CA SER A 91 -55.77 -46.63 -43.52
C SER A 91 -57.31 -46.82 -43.43
N PRO A 92 -58.14 -46.36 -44.39
CA PRO A 92 -58.41 -45.01 -44.96
C PRO A 92 -59.86 -44.59 -44.54
N PRO A 93 -60.75 -43.88 -45.28
CA PRO A 93 -60.68 -43.04 -46.51
C PRO A 93 -61.09 -41.55 -46.21
N GLU A 94 -61.39 -40.61 -47.14
CA GLU A 94 -61.92 -40.71 -48.52
C GLU A 94 -61.66 -39.45 -49.42
N VAL A 95 -61.22 -39.71 -50.66
CA VAL A 95 -61.51 -39.14 -52.03
C VAL A 95 -62.11 -37.71 -52.15
N VAL A 96 -61.72 -36.81 -53.08
CA VAL A 96 -62.04 -36.65 -54.55
C VAL A 96 -61.04 -35.61 -55.16
N LEU A 97 -60.22 -35.90 -56.19
CA LEU A 97 -60.34 -35.58 -57.66
C LEU A 97 -60.73 -34.11 -57.99
N SER A 98 -60.24 -33.38 -59.02
CA SER A 98 -59.14 -33.47 -60.03
C SER A 98 -58.92 -32.03 -60.60
N GLU A 99 -58.37 -31.62 -61.77
CA GLU A 99 -57.78 -32.20 -63.01
C GLU A 99 -56.92 -31.07 -63.70
N ALA A 100 -55.66 -31.29 -64.16
CA ALA A 100 -55.22 -31.36 -65.59
C ALA A 100 -54.76 -30.01 -66.27
N PRO A 101 -54.11 -29.97 -67.47
CA PRO A 101 -52.68 -29.56 -67.54
C PRO A 101 -52.21 -28.72 -68.79
N GLU A 102 -50.88 -28.66 -69.03
CA GLU A 102 -50.14 -28.28 -70.28
C GLU A 102 -50.05 -26.78 -70.68
N SER A 103 -49.02 -26.24 -71.39
CA SER A 103 -47.73 -26.77 -71.94
C SER A 103 -46.61 -25.69 -72.15
N ILE A 104 -45.33 -26.10 -71.99
CA ILE A 104 -44.10 -25.97 -72.88
C ILE A 104 -44.07 -24.85 -73.98
N PRO A 105 -42.95 -24.14 -74.34
CA PRO A 105 -41.50 -24.50 -74.29
C PRO A 105 -40.49 -23.40 -73.80
N ALA A 106 -39.18 -23.65 -73.99
CA ALA A 106 -38.01 -22.75 -73.83
C ALA A 106 -37.39 -22.37 -75.24
N PRO A 107 -36.11 -21.94 -75.49
CA PRO A 107 -34.93 -21.67 -74.61
C PRO A 107 -33.94 -20.51 -75.05
N LEU A 108 -32.75 -20.46 -74.38
CA LEU A 108 -31.40 -19.97 -74.80
C LEU A 108 -30.98 -18.47 -74.83
N ARG A 109 -29.94 -18.18 -74.00
CA ARG A 109 -28.69 -17.38 -74.22
C ARG A 109 -28.74 -15.92 -74.72
N ALA A 110 -28.20 -15.00 -73.91
CA ALA A 110 -26.84 -14.45 -74.05
C ALA A 110 -26.50 -13.45 -72.90
N ASP A 111 -25.24 -13.37 -72.47
CA ASP A 111 -24.73 -12.25 -71.66
C ASP A 111 -24.45 -11.04 -72.57
N PRO A 112 -24.70 -9.81 -72.08
CA PRO A 112 -23.58 -8.86 -72.00
C PRO A 112 -23.61 -7.95 -70.76
N GLU A 113 -22.50 -7.24 -70.55
CA GLU A 113 -22.40 -6.14 -69.58
C GLU A 113 -23.28 -4.94 -69.99
N LEU A 114 -24.03 -4.40 -69.04
CA LEU A 114 -24.62 -3.06 -69.05
C LEU A 114 -24.34 -2.48 -67.65
N VAL A 115 -23.35 -1.60 -67.47
CA VAL A 115 -23.31 -0.22 -67.98
C VAL A 115 -24.62 0.49 -67.62
N TRP A 116 -24.61 1.21 -66.51
CA TRP A 116 -25.67 2.13 -66.11
C TRP A 116 -25.17 3.57 -66.30
N ASP A 117 -25.41 4.10 -67.50
CA ASP A 117 -25.26 5.52 -67.77
C ASP A 117 -26.28 6.30 -66.93
N TRP A 118 -25.85 7.43 -66.35
CA TRP A 118 -26.76 8.36 -65.69
C TRP A 118 -27.26 9.40 -66.72
N PRO A 119 -28.58 9.54 -66.95
CA PRO A 119 -29.09 10.56 -67.86
C PRO A 119 -28.77 11.97 -67.34
N ALA A 120 -27.90 12.67 -68.06
CA ALA A 120 -27.61 14.08 -67.83
C ALA A 120 -28.68 14.94 -68.51
N GLU A 121 -29.66 15.42 -67.76
CA GLU A 121 -30.68 16.34 -68.25
C GLU A 121 -30.72 17.62 -67.39
N LEU A 122 -30.19 18.70 -67.96
CA LEU A 122 -30.37 20.10 -67.56
C LEU A 122 -29.80 20.55 -66.21
N GLU A 123 -28.48 20.76 -66.17
CA GLU A 123 -27.98 22.05 -65.69
C GLU A 123 -28.53 23.17 -66.62
N ARG A 124 -29.50 23.96 -66.17
CA ARG A 124 -29.68 25.36 -66.61
C ARG A 124 -30.19 26.27 -65.48
N GLU A 125 -29.31 27.18 -65.10
CA GLU A 125 -29.58 28.61 -64.84
C GLU A 125 -30.54 29.04 -63.71
N GLN A 126 -29.92 29.65 -62.69
CA GLN A 126 -30.28 30.97 -62.14
C GLN A 126 -31.62 31.14 -61.36
N TYR A 127 -31.51 30.99 -60.04
CA TYR A 127 -32.00 31.95 -59.03
C TYR A 127 -33.47 32.46 -59.08
N ALA A 128 -34.41 31.76 -58.42
CA ALA A 128 -35.53 32.40 -57.71
C ALA A 128 -36.23 31.51 -56.65
N ALA A 129 -36.60 32.13 -55.53
CA ALA A 129 -37.77 31.83 -54.67
C ALA A 129 -38.00 30.43 -54.03
N ALA A 130 -37.43 30.28 -52.82
CA ALA A 130 -38.09 29.74 -51.60
C ALA A 130 -38.36 28.20 -51.46
N PRO A 131 -38.52 27.67 -50.21
CA PRO A 131 -38.23 26.26 -49.94
C PRO A 131 -39.35 25.44 -49.26
N GLN A 132 -39.36 24.10 -49.47
CA GLN A 132 -39.72 23.16 -48.39
C GLN A 132 -39.28 21.68 -48.60
N SER A 133 -38.77 21.10 -47.51
CA SER A 133 -38.69 19.66 -47.17
C SER A 133 -38.23 18.62 -48.20
N SER A 134 -37.00 18.14 -48.06
CA SER A 134 -36.63 16.74 -48.30
C SER A 134 -36.39 16.01 -46.97
N LYS A 135 -36.62 14.69 -46.94
CA LYS A 135 -36.38 13.83 -45.76
C LYS A 135 -34.96 13.23 -45.83
N PRO A 136 -34.28 12.96 -44.70
CA PRO A 136 -33.03 12.22 -44.71
C PRO A 136 -33.24 10.75 -45.15
N PRO A 137 -32.21 10.09 -45.71
CA PRO A 137 -32.32 8.78 -46.36
C PRO A 137 -32.37 7.59 -45.39
N ALA A 138 -32.56 6.39 -45.96
CA ALA A 138 -32.65 5.12 -45.24
C ALA A 138 -31.33 4.68 -44.56
N VAL A 139 -31.44 3.76 -43.59
CA VAL A 139 -30.36 3.35 -42.68
C VAL A 139 -29.65 2.06 -43.14
N ASP A 140 -28.34 1.96 -42.88
CA ASP A 140 -27.52 0.75 -43.07
C ASP A 140 -28.17 -0.51 -42.47
N ALA A 141 -28.54 -1.48 -43.31
CA ALA A 141 -29.09 -2.76 -42.88
C ALA A 141 -28.08 -3.73 -42.21
N TRP A 142 -26.87 -3.24 -41.85
CA TRP A 142 -25.79 -4.04 -41.26
C TRP A 142 -25.25 -3.51 -39.91
N LYS A 143 -26.05 -2.72 -39.20
CA LYS A 143 -25.88 -2.47 -37.77
C LYS A 143 -26.97 -3.22 -37.00
N PRO A 144 -26.64 -4.11 -36.04
CA PRO A 144 -27.67 -4.77 -35.23
C PRO A 144 -28.37 -3.74 -34.34
N GLU A 145 -29.66 -3.53 -34.61
CA GLU A 145 -30.49 -2.56 -33.90
C GLU A 145 -30.64 -2.95 -32.42
N PRO A 146 -30.28 -2.08 -31.46
CA PRO A 146 -30.36 -2.41 -30.04
C PRO A 146 -31.82 -2.49 -29.60
N ALA A 147 -32.30 -3.70 -29.32
CA ALA A 147 -33.68 -3.98 -28.95
C ALA A 147 -34.23 -3.01 -27.90
N ALA A 148 -35.43 -2.47 -28.18
CA ALA A 148 -36.03 -1.35 -27.47
C ALA A 148 -36.28 -1.62 -25.98
N SER A 149 -35.26 -1.36 -25.16
CA SER A 149 -35.40 -1.26 -23.71
C SER A 149 -36.20 0.00 -23.39
N ALA A 150 -37.37 -0.16 -22.77
CA ALA A 150 -38.12 0.95 -22.18
C ALA A 150 -37.18 1.81 -21.31
N PRO A 151 -37.31 3.16 -21.30
CA PRO A 151 -36.26 4.07 -20.85
C PRO A 151 -35.84 3.82 -19.40
N GLY A 152 -34.79 3.02 -19.25
CA GLY A 152 -34.16 2.74 -17.98
C GLY A 152 -33.63 4.04 -17.42
N LYS A 153 -34.18 4.47 -16.27
CA LYS A 153 -33.70 5.66 -15.55
C LYS A 153 -32.16 5.59 -15.51
N PRO A 154 -31.45 6.62 -15.99
CA PRO A 154 -30.00 6.54 -16.16
C PRO A 154 -29.38 6.14 -14.83
N ALA A 155 -28.63 5.03 -14.84
CA ALA A 155 -28.05 4.45 -13.65
C ALA A 155 -27.30 5.55 -12.89
N GLY A 156 -27.80 5.88 -11.70
CA GLY A 156 -27.46 7.14 -11.04
C GLY A 156 -25.94 7.29 -10.95
N ARG A 157 -25.41 8.38 -11.54
CA ARG A 157 -24.03 8.80 -11.30
C ARG A 157 -23.81 8.73 -9.79
N ARG A 158 -22.87 7.90 -9.34
CA ARG A 158 -22.45 7.89 -7.93
C ARG A 158 -22.17 9.34 -7.57
N GLU A 159 -22.93 9.89 -6.63
CA GLU A 159 -22.65 11.23 -6.18
C GLU A 159 -21.24 11.23 -5.58
N PRO A 160 -20.34 12.15 -6.02
CA PRO A 160 -19.00 12.20 -5.50
C PRO A 160 -19.06 12.39 -3.98
N ASN A 161 -18.18 11.70 -3.25
CA ASN A 161 -18.21 11.70 -1.79
C ASN A 161 -18.18 13.13 -1.26
N LEU A 162 -18.71 13.34 -0.05
CA LEU A 162 -18.70 14.66 0.61
C LEU A 162 -17.29 15.28 0.63
N ILE A 163 -16.25 14.44 0.79
CA ILE A 163 -14.83 14.81 0.72
C ILE A 163 -14.42 15.23 -0.72
N GLU A 164 -14.83 14.51 -1.76
CA GLU A 164 -14.53 14.86 -3.16
C GLU A 164 -15.25 16.16 -3.58
N ARG A 165 -16.50 16.35 -3.14
CA ARG A 165 -17.26 17.61 -3.32
C ARG A 165 -16.56 18.78 -2.63
N ALA A 166 -16.11 18.60 -1.38
CA ALA A 166 -15.34 19.60 -0.66
C ALA A 166 -14.00 19.90 -1.37
N MET A 167 -13.26 18.88 -1.80
CA MET A 167 -11.93 19.03 -2.40
C MET A 167 -11.98 19.63 -3.82
N SER A 168 -12.98 19.29 -4.62
CA SER A 168 -13.23 19.94 -5.93
C SER A 168 -13.69 21.38 -5.77
N SER A 169 -14.56 21.68 -4.79
CA SER A 169 -14.96 23.05 -4.45
C SER A 169 -13.77 23.89 -3.96
N ALA A 170 -12.90 23.31 -3.13
CA ALA A 170 -11.66 23.95 -2.67
C ALA A 170 -10.67 24.21 -3.81
N ARG A 171 -10.44 23.24 -4.69
CA ARG A 171 -9.57 23.39 -5.89
C ARG A 171 -10.08 24.50 -6.81
N ASN A 172 -11.39 24.52 -7.10
CA ASN A 172 -11.99 25.57 -7.92
C ASN A 172 -12.01 26.93 -7.19
N GLY A 173 -12.07 26.94 -5.86
CA GLY A 173 -11.93 28.13 -5.01
C GLY A 173 -10.51 28.70 -4.92
N LEU A 174 -9.48 27.89 -5.23
CA LEU A 174 -8.05 28.25 -5.22
C LEU A 174 -7.51 28.63 -6.63
N PHE A 175 -7.99 27.98 -7.68
CA PHE A 175 -7.49 28.19 -9.05
C PHE A 175 -8.54 28.77 -10.03
N GLY A 176 -9.76 29.03 -9.57
CA GLY A 176 -10.78 29.75 -10.35
C GLY A 176 -10.51 31.26 -10.40
N GLY A 177 -11.03 31.92 -11.46
CA GLY A 177 -10.70 33.29 -11.88
C GLY A 177 -11.08 34.46 -10.96
N ASN A 178 -11.15 34.26 -9.64
CA ASN A 178 -11.30 35.32 -8.64
C ASN A 178 -10.27 35.21 -7.49
N THR A 179 -9.22 34.37 -7.62
CA THR A 179 -8.12 34.30 -6.64
C THR A 179 -7.04 35.35 -6.83
N VAL A 180 -6.83 35.90 -8.02
CA VAL A 180 -5.96 37.09 -8.19
C VAL A 180 -6.48 38.27 -7.36
N LEU A 181 -7.81 38.45 -7.26
CA LEU A 181 -8.42 39.45 -6.40
C LEU A 181 -8.21 39.14 -4.91
N ARG A 182 -8.40 37.88 -4.49
CA ARG A 182 -8.21 37.44 -3.09
C ARG A 182 -6.75 37.56 -2.63
N VAL A 183 -5.80 37.15 -3.48
CA VAL A 183 -4.36 37.27 -3.22
C VAL A 183 -3.90 38.73 -3.32
N GLY A 184 -4.47 39.52 -4.24
CA GLY A 184 -4.24 40.96 -4.33
C GLY A 184 -4.66 41.70 -3.05
N VAL A 185 -5.84 41.41 -2.51
CA VAL A 185 -6.30 41.95 -1.22
C VAL A 185 -5.37 41.52 -0.07
N LEU A 186 -4.89 40.27 -0.06
CA LEU A 186 -3.96 39.77 0.96
C LEU A 186 -2.56 40.45 0.87
N LEU A 187 -2.04 40.64 -0.35
CA LEU A 187 -0.77 41.34 -0.58
C LEU A 187 -0.87 42.83 -0.29
N LEU A 188 -1.99 43.47 -0.62
CA LEU A 188 -2.24 44.88 -0.31
C LEU A 188 -2.36 45.08 1.22
N PHE A 189 -3.01 44.15 1.93
CA PHE A 189 -3.02 44.11 3.40
C PHE A 189 -1.61 43.95 3.99
N LEU A 190 -0.76 43.09 3.41
CA LEU A 190 0.64 42.88 3.86
C LEU A 190 1.56 44.07 3.56
N GLY A 191 1.48 44.65 2.36
CA GLY A 191 2.23 45.85 1.99
C GLY A 191 1.81 47.05 2.83
N LEU A 192 0.50 47.20 3.06
CA LEU A 192 -0.04 48.20 3.99
C LEU A 192 0.40 47.93 5.43
N ALA A 193 0.61 46.68 5.87
CA ALA A 193 1.13 46.39 7.21
C ALA A 193 2.60 46.84 7.39
N PHE A 194 3.47 46.67 6.39
CA PHE A 194 4.83 47.21 6.44
C PHE A 194 4.85 48.75 6.38
N LEU A 195 4.02 49.35 5.53
CA LEU A 195 3.92 50.81 5.39
C LEU A 195 3.26 51.45 6.63
N LEU A 196 2.24 50.81 7.19
CA LEU A 196 1.61 51.22 8.45
C LEU A 196 2.59 51.09 9.60
N ARG A 197 3.40 50.03 9.67
CA ARG A 197 4.47 49.92 10.68
C ARG A 197 5.41 51.12 10.61
N TYR A 198 5.96 51.41 9.43
CA TYR A 198 6.81 52.57 9.15
C TYR A 198 6.16 53.92 9.52
N ALA A 199 4.82 54.03 9.44
CA ALA A 199 4.07 55.22 9.84
C ALA A 199 3.71 55.25 11.34
N THR A 200 3.41 54.12 11.97
CA THR A 200 3.03 54.01 13.40
C THR A 200 4.23 54.05 14.34
N GLU A 201 5.44 53.78 13.83
CA GLU A 201 6.69 54.12 14.52
C GLU A 201 6.85 55.66 14.71
N GLY A 202 5.88 56.48 14.28
CA GLY A 202 5.78 57.92 14.56
C GLY A 202 4.44 58.51 15.08
N MET A 203 3.36 57.75 15.31
CA MET A 203 2.02 58.32 15.67
C MET A 203 1.19 57.47 16.65
N VAL A 204 0.36 58.11 17.50
CA VAL A 204 -0.42 57.48 18.61
C VAL A 204 -1.92 57.80 18.53
N VAL A 205 -2.78 56.80 18.81
CA VAL A 205 -4.27 56.91 18.81
C VAL A 205 -4.87 56.08 19.97
N PRO A 206 -5.94 56.52 20.67
CA PRO A 206 -6.66 55.75 21.71
C PRO A 206 -7.19 54.37 21.25
N ILE A 207 -7.70 53.55 22.18
CA ILE A 207 -8.09 52.14 21.91
C ILE A 207 -9.60 52.02 21.66
N GLU A 208 -10.41 52.80 22.37
CA GLU A 208 -11.87 52.84 22.33
C GLU A 208 -12.35 53.20 20.93
N LEU A 209 -11.69 54.19 20.31
CA LEU A 209 -11.91 54.62 18.92
C LEU A 209 -11.61 53.51 17.89
N ARG A 210 -10.70 52.57 18.20
CA ARG A 210 -10.39 51.43 17.31
C ARG A 210 -11.55 50.45 17.30
N TYR A 211 -12.06 50.09 18.49
CA TYR A 211 -13.21 49.19 18.61
C TYR A 211 -14.51 49.82 18.10
N ALA A 212 -14.73 51.12 18.36
CA ALA A 212 -15.85 51.87 17.77
C ALA A 212 -15.76 51.91 16.24
N GLY A 213 -14.57 52.13 15.67
CA GLY A 213 -14.34 52.09 14.23
C GLY A 213 -14.66 50.72 13.60
N VAL A 214 -14.19 49.63 14.21
CA VAL A 214 -14.50 48.26 13.75
C VAL A 214 -16.00 47.95 13.84
N ALA A 215 -16.67 48.35 14.94
CA ALA A 215 -18.11 48.20 15.09
C ALA A 215 -18.90 49.01 14.04
N ALA A 216 -18.50 50.25 13.76
CA ALA A 216 -19.10 51.09 12.73
C ALA A 216 -18.92 50.48 11.34
N CYS A 217 -17.74 49.92 11.02
CA CYS A 217 -17.53 49.17 9.79
C CYS A 217 -18.43 47.93 9.69
N ALA A 218 -18.63 47.18 10.78
CA ALA A 218 -19.50 46.00 10.79
C ALA A 218 -20.98 46.35 10.57
N LEU A 219 -21.46 47.44 11.17
CA LEU A 219 -22.79 48.00 10.89
C LEU A 219 -22.91 48.53 9.46
N GLY A 220 -21.85 49.14 8.92
CA GLY A 220 -21.77 49.54 7.51
C GLY A 220 -21.89 48.37 6.54
N LEU A 221 -21.23 47.24 6.82
CA LEU A 221 -21.36 46.00 6.06
C LEU A 221 -22.78 45.43 6.10
N LEU A 222 -23.47 45.53 7.25
CA LEU A 222 -24.88 45.15 7.38
C LEU A 222 -25.82 46.06 6.58
N GLY A 223 -25.65 47.38 6.68
CA GLY A 223 -26.45 48.35 5.92
C GLY A 223 -26.27 48.22 4.40
N LEU A 224 -25.01 48.07 3.95
CA LEU A 224 -24.69 47.87 2.54
C LEU A 224 -25.22 46.50 2.06
N GLY A 225 -25.13 45.45 2.89
CA GLY A 225 -25.74 44.15 2.63
C GLY A 225 -27.26 44.18 2.58
N TRP A 226 -27.93 45.00 3.39
CA TRP A 226 -29.38 45.22 3.35
C TRP A 226 -29.80 45.96 2.07
N TRP A 227 -29.01 46.95 1.63
CA TRP A 227 -29.25 47.68 0.38
C TRP A 227 -29.04 46.79 -0.86
N LEU A 228 -27.99 45.96 -0.89
CA LEU A 228 -27.70 45.08 -2.03
C LEU A 228 -28.64 43.88 -2.17
N ARG A 229 -29.50 43.57 -1.19
CA ARG A 229 -30.35 42.35 -1.20
C ARG A 229 -31.24 42.23 -2.43
N LEU A 230 -31.67 43.37 -2.99
CA LEU A 230 -32.50 43.44 -4.21
C LEU A 230 -31.70 43.40 -5.52
N ARG A 231 -30.37 43.56 -5.47
CA ARG A 231 -29.49 43.58 -6.66
C ARG A 231 -28.64 42.32 -6.79
N ASN A 232 -28.14 41.77 -5.68
CA ASN A 232 -27.39 40.51 -5.66
C ASN A 232 -27.55 39.85 -4.27
N SER A 233 -28.55 38.99 -4.13
CA SER A 233 -28.88 38.30 -2.88
C SER A 233 -27.71 37.49 -2.31
N SER A 234 -26.94 36.78 -3.15
CA SER A 234 -25.79 35.99 -2.67
C SER A 234 -24.65 36.85 -2.12
N TYR A 235 -24.33 37.98 -2.77
CA TYR A 235 -23.34 38.93 -2.26
C TYR A 235 -23.83 39.64 -1.00
N ALA A 236 -25.10 40.06 -0.98
CA ALA A 236 -25.76 40.65 0.18
C ALA A 236 -25.71 39.74 1.42
N LEU A 237 -26.05 38.46 1.28
CA LEU A 237 -26.01 37.48 2.37
C LEU A 237 -24.58 37.23 2.89
N MET A 238 -23.56 37.21 2.02
CA MET A 238 -22.16 37.13 2.47
C MET A 238 -21.72 38.38 3.24
N LEU A 239 -22.17 39.57 2.83
CA LEU A 239 -21.82 40.82 3.51
C LEU A 239 -22.54 40.96 4.86
N GLN A 240 -23.83 40.61 4.91
CA GLN A 240 -24.61 40.55 6.16
C GLN A 240 -24.02 39.52 7.13
N GLY A 241 -23.68 38.31 6.66
CA GLY A 241 -23.05 37.28 7.47
C GLY A 241 -21.68 37.69 8.03
N THR A 242 -20.85 38.36 7.21
CA THR A 242 -19.59 38.95 7.64
C THR A 242 -19.80 40.03 8.70
N GLY A 243 -20.78 40.93 8.50
CA GLY A 243 -21.11 41.98 9.47
C GLY A 243 -21.56 41.42 10.83
N ILE A 244 -22.44 40.41 10.85
CA ILE A 244 -22.82 39.70 12.08
C ILE A 244 -21.59 39.08 12.75
N ALA A 245 -20.75 38.35 12.00
CA ALA A 245 -19.57 37.69 12.56
C ALA A 245 -18.56 38.69 13.16
N VAL A 246 -18.34 39.84 12.50
CA VAL A 246 -17.46 40.91 13.03
C VAL A 246 -18.08 41.53 14.29
N LEU A 247 -19.40 41.72 14.38
CA LEU A 247 -20.04 42.19 15.63
C LEU A 247 -19.83 41.21 16.78
N TYR A 248 -20.06 39.89 16.59
CA TYR A 248 -19.77 38.87 17.62
C TYR A 248 -18.32 38.95 18.11
N LEU A 249 -17.36 38.99 17.18
CA LEU A 249 -15.93 39.07 17.51
C LEU A 249 -15.56 40.40 18.20
N THR A 250 -16.20 41.51 17.82
CA THR A 250 -15.96 42.83 18.42
C THR A 250 -16.46 42.88 19.86
N VAL A 251 -17.66 42.35 20.14
CA VAL A 251 -18.21 42.24 21.51
C VAL A 251 -17.33 41.35 22.38
N PHE A 252 -16.92 40.20 21.86
CA PHE A 252 -16.02 39.27 22.56
C PHE A 252 -14.64 39.87 22.84
N ALA A 253 -14.05 40.58 21.87
CA ALA A 253 -12.76 41.26 22.05
C ALA A 253 -12.86 42.43 23.04
N ALA A 254 -13.91 43.24 22.97
CA ALA A 254 -14.16 44.33 23.90
C ALA A 254 -14.30 43.82 25.35
N MET A 255 -15.06 42.73 25.56
CA MET A 255 -15.22 42.10 26.89
C MET A 255 -13.92 41.43 27.38
N ARG A 256 -13.24 40.63 26.54
CA ARG A 256 -12.19 39.69 26.99
C ARG A 256 -10.75 40.18 26.81
N LEU A 257 -10.47 41.08 25.86
CA LEU A 257 -9.10 41.51 25.54
C LEU A 257 -8.76 42.91 26.08
N HIS A 258 -9.74 43.80 26.20
CA HIS A 258 -9.52 45.18 26.68
C HIS A 258 -10.53 45.65 27.77
N PRO A 259 -11.11 44.73 28.57
CA PRO A 259 -12.19 44.98 29.53
C PRO A 259 -13.13 46.19 29.34
N LEU A 260 -13.60 46.44 28.12
CA LEU A 260 -14.49 47.56 27.79
C LEU A 260 -15.98 47.26 28.06
N LEU A 261 -16.34 45.98 28.28
CA LEU A 261 -17.72 45.53 28.50
C LEU A 261 -17.78 44.51 29.63
N ASP A 262 -18.75 44.67 30.54
CA ASP A 262 -19.11 43.68 31.55
C ASP A 262 -19.74 42.42 30.89
N PRO A 263 -19.49 41.20 31.40
CA PRO A 263 -20.09 39.97 30.86
C PRO A 263 -21.62 39.96 30.76
N THR A 264 -22.34 40.66 31.65
CA THR A 264 -23.80 40.79 31.61
C THR A 264 -24.25 41.68 30.45
N ALA A 265 -23.57 42.81 30.24
CA ALA A 265 -23.81 43.70 29.12
C ALA A 265 -23.44 43.03 27.78
N ALA A 266 -22.34 42.29 27.75
CA ALA A 266 -21.93 41.49 26.60
C ALA A 266 -22.96 40.41 26.26
N LEU A 267 -23.45 39.64 27.24
CA LEU A 267 -24.50 38.63 27.02
C LEU A 267 -25.80 39.29 26.51
N GLY A 268 -26.23 40.40 27.09
CA GLY A 268 -27.39 41.15 26.63
C GLY A 268 -27.26 41.60 25.17
N LEU A 269 -26.10 42.15 24.79
CA LEU A 269 -25.86 42.62 23.42
C LEU A 269 -25.72 41.45 22.43
N LEU A 270 -25.12 40.31 22.82
CA LEU A 270 -25.15 39.09 22.01
C LEU A 270 -26.58 38.57 21.81
N VAL A 271 -27.45 38.60 22.83
CA VAL A 271 -28.88 38.24 22.68
C VAL A 271 -29.60 39.20 21.72
N VAL A 272 -29.34 40.50 21.76
CA VAL A 272 -29.88 41.44 20.77
C VAL A 272 -29.40 41.06 19.35
N VAL A 273 -28.13 40.70 19.17
CA VAL A 273 -27.59 40.26 17.88
C VAL A 273 -28.19 38.91 17.43
N THR A 274 -28.46 37.95 18.31
CA THR A 274 -29.12 36.68 17.95
C THR A 274 -30.55 36.91 17.48
N VAL A 275 -31.33 37.72 18.20
CA VAL A 275 -32.73 38.05 17.88
C VAL A 275 -32.81 38.84 16.58
N PHE A 276 -31.96 39.86 16.41
CA PHE A 276 -31.88 40.62 15.15
C PHE A 276 -31.51 39.72 13.96
N SER A 277 -30.55 38.80 14.14
CA SER A 277 -30.18 37.82 13.12
C SER A 277 -31.31 36.84 12.80
N ALA A 278 -32.07 36.38 13.80
CA ALA A 278 -33.21 35.50 13.60
C ALA A 278 -34.34 36.19 12.81
N ILE A 279 -34.65 37.45 13.14
CA ILE A 279 -35.62 38.27 12.39
C ILE A 279 -35.12 38.49 10.94
N LEU A 280 -33.85 38.82 10.76
CA LEU A 280 -33.21 39.04 9.45
C LEU A 280 -33.16 37.75 8.59
N ALA A 281 -33.15 36.57 9.22
CA ALA A 281 -33.24 35.29 8.55
C ALA A 281 -34.67 34.93 8.14
N ILE A 282 -35.66 35.12 9.02
CA ILE A 282 -37.08 34.85 8.76
C ILE A 282 -37.61 35.78 7.65
N THR A 283 -37.26 37.07 7.71
CA THR A 283 -37.69 38.08 6.72
C THR A 283 -37.05 37.94 5.34
N GLN A 284 -35.97 37.18 5.20
CA GLN A 284 -35.31 36.88 3.91
C GLN A 284 -35.41 35.39 3.51
N ASP A 285 -36.22 34.59 4.22
CA ASP A 285 -36.35 33.12 4.10
C ASP A 285 -34.99 32.36 4.07
N ALA A 286 -33.98 32.93 4.75
CA ALA A 286 -32.57 32.62 4.55
C ALA A 286 -32.05 31.59 5.57
N LEU A 287 -32.18 30.30 5.25
CA LEU A 287 -31.76 29.18 6.11
C LEU A 287 -30.30 29.30 6.63
N GLY A 288 -29.38 29.81 5.81
CA GLY A 288 -27.98 30.01 6.24
C GLY A 288 -27.83 31.06 7.34
N LEU A 289 -28.62 32.13 7.30
CA LEU A 289 -28.61 33.19 8.32
C LEU A 289 -29.34 32.70 9.59
N ALA A 290 -30.39 31.89 9.45
CA ALA A 290 -31.06 31.23 10.58
C ALA A 290 -30.12 30.25 11.31
N ALA A 291 -29.31 29.49 10.56
CA ALA A 291 -28.32 28.57 11.14
C ALA A 291 -27.22 29.34 11.90
N VAL A 292 -26.72 30.45 11.35
CA VAL A 292 -25.76 31.34 12.04
C VAL A 292 -26.37 31.95 13.31
N ALA A 293 -27.63 32.40 13.26
CA ALA A 293 -28.33 32.94 14.43
C ALA A 293 -28.51 31.89 15.54
N ALA A 294 -28.91 30.66 15.18
CA ALA A 294 -29.09 29.57 16.14
C ALA A 294 -27.77 29.09 16.75
N LEU A 295 -26.71 28.92 15.94
CA LEU A 295 -25.38 28.58 16.42
C LEU A 295 -24.81 29.67 17.35
N GLY A 296 -24.97 30.95 16.98
CA GLY A 296 -24.60 32.08 17.82
C GLY A 296 -25.37 32.12 19.15
N GLY A 297 -26.66 31.76 19.13
CA GLY A 297 -27.50 31.65 20.33
C GLY A 297 -27.01 30.60 21.32
N PHE A 298 -26.75 29.37 20.86
CA PHE A 298 -26.18 28.34 21.73
C PHE A 298 -24.73 28.64 22.16
N ALA A 299 -23.97 29.40 21.37
CA ALA A 299 -22.61 29.81 21.71
C ALA A 299 -22.54 30.98 22.72
N ALA A 300 -23.51 31.91 22.73
CA ALA A 300 -23.41 33.13 23.53
C ALA A 300 -23.20 32.88 25.03
N PRO A 301 -23.96 32.00 25.73
CA PRO A 301 -23.72 31.70 27.15
C PRO A 301 -22.37 31.03 27.44
N ILE A 302 -21.78 30.36 26.45
CA ILE A 302 -20.45 29.74 26.57
C ILE A 302 -19.38 30.84 26.44
N LEU A 303 -19.53 31.74 25.48
CA LEU A 303 -18.60 32.85 25.22
C LEU A 303 -18.54 33.87 26.35
N THR A 304 -19.65 34.11 27.06
CA THR A 304 -19.75 35.04 28.19
C THR A 304 -19.75 34.35 29.56
N SER A 305 -19.34 33.08 29.64
CA SER A 305 -19.41 32.32 30.89
C SER A 305 -18.41 32.83 31.93
N THR A 306 -18.93 33.25 33.09
CA THR A 306 -18.14 33.69 34.25
C THR A 306 -17.74 32.56 35.20
N GLY A 307 -18.09 31.31 34.89
CA GLY A 307 -17.85 30.14 35.74
C GLY A 307 -18.79 29.97 36.93
N ALA A 308 -19.76 30.88 37.14
CA ALA A 308 -20.61 30.97 38.34
C ALA A 308 -21.67 29.84 38.54
N GLY A 309 -21.51 28.67 37.91
CA GLY A 309 -22.21 27.41 38.25
C GLY A 309 -23.72 27.31 38.00
N ASN A 310 -24.46 28.40 37.78
CA ASN A 310 -25.93 28.41 37.74
C ASN A 310 -26.51 27.73 36.47
N HIS A 311 -26.78 26.43 36.59
CA HIS A 311 -27.38 25.60 35.55
C HIS A 311 -28.85 25.94 35.29
N VAL A 312 -29.61 26.37 36.30
CA VAL A 312 -31.02 26.76 36.15
C VAL A 312 -31.15 27.94 35.19
N ALA A 313 -30.27 28.93 35.26
CA ALA A 313 -30.22 30.05 34.32
C ALA A 313 -29.88 29.58 32.89
N LEU A 314 -28.87 28.70 32.76
CA LEU A 314 -28.45 28.14 31.46
C LEU A 314 -29.56 27.33 30.79
N PHE A 315 -30.21 26.43 31.53
CA PHE A 315 -31.30 25.59 31.02
C PHE A 315 -32.60 26.38 30.79
N SER A 316 -32.86 27.45 31.56
CA SER A 316 -33.97 28.38 31.27
C SER A 316 -33.72 29.16 29.98
N TYR A 317 -32.47 29.59 29.72
CA TYR A 317 -32.09 30.22 28.45
C TYR A 317 -32.25 29.24 27.27
N PHE A 318 -31.81 27.99 27.41
CA PHE A 318 -32.04 26.97 26.38
C PHE A 318 -33.53 26.62 26.23
N ALA A 319 -34.34 26.63 27.30
CA ALA A 319 -35.79 26.46 27.18
C ALA A 319 -36.43 27.58 26.34
N LEU A 320 -36.02 28.83 26.53
CA LEU A 320 -36.46 29.97 25.73
C LEU A 320 -36.04 29.84 24.25
N LEU A 321 -34.77 29.48 23.99
CA LEU A 321 -34.24 29.28 22.63
C LEU A 321 -34.98 28.12 21.93
N ASN A 322 -35.18 27.00 22.64
CA ASN A 322 -35.94 25.85 22.15
C ASN A 322 -37.43 26.16 21.95
N ALA A 323 -38.03 27.05 22.75
CA ALA A 323 -39.40 27.53 22.53
C ALA A 323 -39.48 28.34 21.23
N GLY A 324 -38.45 29.14 20.91
CA GLY A 324 -38.30 29.78 19.61
C GLY A 324 -38.19 28.77 18.45
N ILE A 325 -37.39 27.72 18.60
CA ILE A 325 -37.27 26.64 17.59
C ILE A 325 -38.59 25.88 17.43
N LEU A 326 -39.28 25.55 18.52
CA LEU A 326 -40.60 24.90 18.51
C LEU A 326 -41.67 25.79 17.85
N ALA A 327 -41.67 27.09 18.12
CA ALA A 327 -42.55 28.05 17.46
C ALA A 327 -42.26 28.14 15.96
N ILE A 328 -40.99 28.18 15.55
CA ILE A 328 -40.61 28.14 14.13
C ILE A 328 -41.02 26.80 13.50
N ALA A 329 -40.87 25.67 14.18
CA ALA A 329 -41.28 24.35 13.69
C ALA A 329 -42.80 24.23 13.47
N TRP A 330 -43.61 25.02 14.19
CA TRP A 330 -45.06 25.16 13.95
C TRP A 330 -45.35 25.80 12.57
N PHE A 331 -44.47 26.70 12.10
CA PHE A 331 -44.67 27.51 10.88
C PHE A 331 -43.79 27.13 9.67
N LYS A 332 -42.62 26.48 9.85
CA LYS A 332 -41.67 26.05 8.80
C LYS A 332 -40.98 24.73 9.19
N ALA A 333 -40.98 23.73 8.30
CA ALA A 333 -40.36 22.41 8.53
C ALA A 333 -38.82 22.38 8.36
N TRP A 334 -38.09 23.29 9.00
CA TRP A 334 -36.63 23.42 8.83
C TRP A 334 -35.82 22.41 9.65
N ARG A 335 -35.63 21.21 9.08
CA ARG A 335 -34.87 20.09 9.68
C ARG A 335 -33.50 20.49 10.28
N LEU A 336 -32.74 21.36 9.60
CA LEU A 336 -31.42 21.80 10.05
C LEU A 336 -31.48 22.63 11.34
N LEU A 337 -32.49 23.50 11.49
CA LEU A 337 -32.68 24.32 12.68
C LEU A 337 -33.01 23.45 13.90
N ASN A 338 -33.95 22.52 13.74
CA ASN A 338 -34.33 21.56 14.78
C ASN A 338 -33.14 20.68 15.21
N LEU A 339 -32.26 20.31 14.26
CA LEU A 339 -31.04 19.54 14.57
C LEU A 339 -30.00 20.36 15.33
N ILE A 340 -29.78 21.63 14.95
CA ILE A 340 -28.92 22.56 15.71
C ILE A 340 -29.46 22.72 17.14
N GLY A 341 -30.78 22.85 17.30
CA GLY A 341 -31.45 22.87 18.59
C GLY A 341 -31.20 21.63 19.44
N PHE A 342 -31.43 20.44 18.86
CA PHE A 342 -31.26 19.15 19.54
C PHE A 342 -29.81 18.95 20.01
N VAL A 343 -28.85 19.18 19.11
CA VAL A 343 -27.41 19.01 19.39
C VAL A 343 -26.91 20.06 20.38
N GLY A 344 -27.36 21.32 20.29
CA GLY A 344 -27.03 22.36 21.26
C GLY A 344 -27.55 22.01 22.65
N THR A 345 -28.84 21.68 22.76
CA THR A 345 -29.51 21.42 24.04
C THR A 345 -28.96 20.17 24.73
N PHE A 346 -29.04 19.01 24.08
CA PHE A 346 -28.60 17.76 24.70
C PHE A 346 -27.07 17.64 24.75
N GLY A 347 -26.34 18.21 23.78
CA GLY A 347 -24.87 18.20 23.80
C GLY A 347 -24.28 19.06 24.92
N ILE A 348 -24.78 20.29 25.12
CA ILE A 348 -24.33 21.14 26.23
C ILE A 348 -24.86 20.62 27.56
N GLY A 349 -26.10 20.10 27.62
CA GLY A 349 -26.66 19.44 28.80
C GLY A 349 -25.85 18.22 29.25
N PHE A 350 -25.43 17.37 28.32
CA PHE A 350 -24.54 16.23 28.58
C PHE A 350 -23.13 16.68 29.01
N ALA A 351 -22.57 17.69 28.36
CA ALA A 351 -21.26 18.26 28.73
C ALA A 351 -21.26 18.92 30.12
N TRP A 352 -22.38 19.49 30.56
CA TRP A 352 -22.58 19.94 31.94
C TRP A 352 -22.76 18.76 32.89
N GLY A 353 -23.58 17.76 32.52
CA GLY A 353 -23.81 16.56 33.32
C GLY A 353 -22.52 15.82 33.69
N LEU A 354 -21.61 15.63 32.73
CA LEU A 354 -20.30 15.02 32.95
C LEU A 354 -19.34 15.83 33.84
N ARG A 355 -19.60 17.12 34.08
CA ARG A 355 -18.65 18.05 34.71
C ARG A 355 -19.13 18.70 36.01
N SER A 356 -20.44 18.70 36.25
CA SER A 356 -21.04 19.55 37.29
C SER A 356 -22.32 19.00 37.92
N TYR A 357 -22.79 17.81 37.50
CA TYR A 357 -23.93 17.17 38.15
C TYR A 357 -23.53 16.49 39.47
N THR A 358 -24.42 16.56 40.46
CA THR A 358 -24.39 15.76 41.69
C THR A 358 -25.80 15.27 42.00
N ALA A 359 -25.94 14.16 42.74
CA ALA A 359 -27.27 13.59 43.05
C ALA A 359 -28.22 14.58 43.77
N GLN A 360 -27.67 15.56 44.50
CA GLN A 360 -28.44 16.63 45.15
C GLN A 360 -29.15 17.55 44.14
N LEU A 361 -28.61 17.68 42.92
CA LEU A 361 -29.19 18.52 41.86
C LEU A 361 -30.29 17.80 41.05
N LEU A 362 -30.59 16.53 41.32
CA LEU A 362 -31.58 15.72 40.58
C LEU A 362 -32.92 16.45 40.42
N TRP A 363 -33.53 16.88 41.53
CA TRP A 363 -34.82 17.57 41.53
C TRP A 363 -34.82 18.91 40.79
N SER A 364 -33.65 19.54 40.61
CA SER A 364 -33.49 20.78 39.83
C SER A 364 -33.16 20.54 38.35
N THR A 365 -32.86 19.28 37.97
CA THR A 365 -32.36 18.90 36.63
C THR A 365 -33.38 18.03 35.88
N GLU A 366 -34.00 17.07 36.56
CA GLU A 366 -34.99 16.15 36.00
C GLU A 366 -36.20 16.87 35.35
N PRO A 367 -36.77 17.96 35.93
CA PRO A 367 -37.82 18.73 35.26
C PRO A 367 -37.39 19.31 33.90
N PHE A 368 -36.13 19.76 33.76
CA PHE A 368 -35.61 20.23 32.48
C PHE A 368 -35.35 19.07 31.50
N LEU A 369 -34.87 17.91 31.97
CA LEU A 369 -34.70 16.72 31.12
C LEU A 369 -36.05 16.24 30.56
N ILE A 370 -37.08 16.15 31.41
CA ILE A 370 -38.45 15.82 31.01
C ILE A 370 -39.00 16.87 30.04
N LEU A 371 -38.84 18.17 30.34
CA LEU A 371 -39.28 19.26 29.47
C LEU A 371 -38.62 19.19 28.09
N PHE A 372 -37.30 19.02 28.01
CA PHE A 372 -36.59 18.93 26.73
C PHE A 372 -36.95 17.64 25.97
N PHE A 373 -37.11 16.51 26.65
CA PHE A 373 -37.62 15.28 26.03
C PHE A 373 -39.00 15.49 25.41
N LEU A 374 -39.94 16.08 26.15
CA LEU A 374 -41.30 16.38 25.66
C LEU A 374 -41.30 17.41 24.53
N MET A 375 -40.47 18.47 24.61
CA MET A 375 -40.33 19.46 23.54
C MET A 375 -39.79 18.83 22.26
N TYR A 376 -38.75 17.99 22.33
CA TYR A 376 -38.19 17.36 21.13
C TYR A 376 -39.06 16.22 20.56
N LEU A 377 -39.78 15.50 21.41
CA LEU A 377 -40.85 14.58 20.99
C LEU A 377 -41.97 15.35 20.26
N ALA A 378 -42.40 16.50 20.79
CA ALA A 378 -43.39 17.36 20.16
C ALA A 378 -42.88 17.96 18.82
N ILE A 379 -41.63 18.41 18.73
CA ILE A 379 -41.00 18.87 17.47
C ILE A 379 -41.01 17.75 16.43
N GLY A 380 -40.65 16.52 16.80
CA GLY A 380 -40.69 15.35 15.91
C GLY A 380 -42.10 15.03 15.41
N LEU A 381 -43.10 15.04 16.31
CA LEU A 381 -44.50 14.81 15.97
C LEU A 381 -45.11 15.95 15.12
N LEU A 382 -44.75 17.20 15.37
CA LEU A 382 -45.19 18.37 14.57
C LEU A 382 -44.56 18.36 13.17
N PHE A 383 -43.27 18.05 13.07
CA PHE A 383 -42.58 17.89 11.78
C PHE A 383 -43.24 16.78 10.94
N ALA A 384 -43.51 15.62 11.55
CA ALA A 384 -44.19 14.51 10.91
C ALA A 384 -45.63 14.87 10.50
N ARG A 385 -46.41 15.46 11.40
CA ARG A 385 -47.78 15.95 11.11
C ARG A 385 -47.79 16.93 9.95
N ARG A 386 -46.84 17.86 9.89
CA ARG A 386 -46.76 18.88 8.85
C ARG A 386 -46.39 18.28 7.48
N LYS A 387 -45.33 17.48 7.41
CA LYS A 387 -44.98 16.74 6.17
C LYS A 387 -46.12 15.81 5.71
N LEU A 388 -46.93 15.25 6.62
CA LEU A 388 -48.12 14.46 6.30
C LEU A 388 -49.32 15.28 5.82
N LEU A 389 -49.40 16.58 6.16
CA LEU A 389 -50.42 17.51 5.65
C LEU A 389 -50.01 18.11 4.29
N GLU A 390 -48.71 18.30 4.07
CA GLU A 390 -48.13 18.72 2.78
C GLU A 390 -48.15 17.59 1.71
N LEU A 391 -48.60 16.37 2.07
CA LEU A 391 -48.73 15.20 1.19
C LEU A 391 -50.19 14.86 0.86
N SER A 392 -50.65 15.33 -0.31
CA SER A 392 -52.02 15.12 -0.81
C SER A 392 -52.35 13.66 -1.18
N ASP A 393 -51.38 12.91 -1.70
CA ASP A 393 -51.57 11.64 -2.44
C ASP A 393 -51.90 10.39 -1.58
N ALA A 394 -52.65 10.55 -0.49
CA ALA A 394 -52.90 9.48 0.47
C ALA A 394 -54.23 8.76 0.20
N PRO A 395 -54.21 7.44 -0.09
CA PRO A 395 -55.45 6.67 -0.26
C PRO A 395 -56.19 6.56 1.07
N ALA A 396 -57.49 6.89 1.06
CA ALA A 396 -58.33 6.86 2.27
C ALA A 396 -58.66 5.41 2.70
N ASP A 397 -59.10 4.59 1.75
CA ASP A 397 -59.74 3.29 2.02
C ASP A 397 -58.83 2.10 1.65
N ALA A 398 -57.62 2.07 2.21
CA ALA A 398 -56.61 1.04 1.91
C ALA A 398 -56.31 0.12 3.11
N SER A 399 -56.01 -1.15 2.83
CA SER A 399 -55.70 -2.15 3.87
C SER A 399 -54.41 -1.82 4.65
N ARG A 400 -54.29 -2.34 5.88
CA ARG A 400 -53.15 -2.07 6.80
C ARG A 400 -51.79 -2.19 6.11
N GLU A 401 -51.56 -3.28 5.37
CA GLU A 401 -50.31 -3.51 4.65
C GLU A 401 -50.09 -2.58 3.46
N ALA A 402 -51.17 -2.10 2.81
CA ALA A 402 -51.08 -1.12 1.74
C ALA A 402 -50.70 0.27 2.30
N LEU A 403 -51.27 0.66 3.45
CA LEU A 403 -50.91 1.89 4.15
C LEU A 403 -49.46 1.88 4.66
N LEU A 404 -48.98 0.75 5.21
CA LEU A 404 -47.56 0.56 5.54
C LEU A 404 -46.65 0.71 4.30
N ARG A 405 -47.01 0.08 3.19
CA ARG A 405 -46.23 0.17 1.94
C ARG A 405 -46.29 1.56 1.29
N TRP A 406 -47.37 2.32 1.46
CA TRP A 406 -47.47 3.71 0.99
C TRP A 406 -46.59 4.64 1.85
N SER A 407 -46.74 4.58 3.17
CA SER A 407 -45.99 5.43 4.11
C SER A 407 -44.48 5.18 4.05
N ALA A 408 -44.05 3.91 4.03
CA ALA A 408 -42.64 3.54 3.89
C ALA A 408 -42.01 3.95 2.54
N ARG A 409 -42.81 4.16 1.49
CA ARG A 409 -42.33 4.68 0.19
C ARG A 409 -42.20 6.20 0.16
N LYS A 410 -43.08 6.94 0.84
CA LYS A 410 -43.02 8.41 0.90
C LYS A 410 -41.91 8.89 1.84
N GLY A 411 -41.70 8.23 2.98
CA GLY A 411 -40.48 8.24 3.81
C GLY A 411 -40.07 9.56 4.49
N ASP A 412 -39.96 10.65 3.73
CA ASP A 412 -39.41 11.98 4.07
C ASP A 412 -40.24 12.79 5.09
N TYR A 413 -41.23 12.17 5.73
CA TYR A 413 -41.99 12.75 6.83
C TYR A 413 -41.51 12.29 8.23
N VAL A 414 -40.76 11.19 8.32
CA VAL A 414 -40.19 10.70 9.58
C VAL A 414 -38.71 11.05 9.65
N ASP A 415 -38.34 12.11 10.39
CA ASP A 415 -36.92 12.30 10.73
C ASP A 415 -36.53 11.31 11.83
N GLY A 416 -35.88 10.21 11.44
CA GLY A 416 -35.36 9.20 12.35
C GLY A 416 -34.44 9.78 13.44
N THR A 417 -33.76 10.89 13.18
CA THR A 417 -32.92 11.59 14.17
C THR A 417 -33.78 12.14 15.33
N MET A 418 -34.96 12.68 15.03
CA MET A 418 -35.88 13.26 16.02
C MET A 418 -36.85 12.23 16.61
N LEU A 419 -37.02 11.06 15.97
CA LEU A 419 -37.81 9.96 16.51
C LEU A 419 -37.00 9.07 17.48
N PHE A 420 -35.77 8.70 17.11
CA PHE A 420 -34.92 7.80 17.91
C PHE A 420 -33.92 8.54 18.81
N GLY A 421 -33.56 9.78 18.49
CA GLY A 421 -32.65 10.60 19.30
C GLY A 421 -33.18 10.89 20.72
N PRO A 422 -34.37 11.50 20.87
CA PRO A 422 -34.94 11.81 22.19
C PRO A 422 -35.08 10.61 23.15
N PRO A 423 -35.60 9.42 22.76
CA PRO A 423 -35.66 8.29 23.69
C PRO A 423 -34.28 7.72 24.03
N LEU A 424 -33.35 7.65 23.07
CA LEU A 424 -32.01 7.10 23.33
C LEU A 424 -31.19 8.02 24.26
N VAL A 425 -31.14 9.32 23.94
CA VAL A 425 -30.38 10.31 24.72
C VAL A 425 -31.09 10.61 26.04
N GLY A 426 -32.43 10.70 26.04
CA GLY A 426 -33.24 10.90 27.23
C GLY A 426 -33.11 9.74 28.22
N PHE A 427 -33.21 8.48 27.77
CA PHE A 427 -33.00 7.32 28.64
C PHE A 427 -31.56 7.21 29.12
N GLY A 428 -30.57 7.47 28.26
CA GLY A 428 -29.15 7.46 28.65
C GLY A 428 -28.83 8.49 29.74
N LEU A 429 -29.39 9.69 29.64
CA LEU A 429 -29.31 10.71 30.68
C LEU A 429 -30.08 10.29 31.94
N GLN A 430 -31.32 9.80 31.82
CA GLN A 430 -32.11 9.35 32.97
C GLN A 430 -31.39 8.23 33.75
N PHE A 431 -30.83 7.24 33.05
CA PHE A 431 -30.04 6.16 33.66
C PHE A 431 -28.85 6.72 34.45
N ALA A 432 -28.09 7.66 33.86
CA ALA A 432 -26.96 8.30 34.55
C ALA A 432 -27.38 9.12 35.78
N LEU A 433 -28.59 9.72 35.77
CA LEU A 433 -29.16 10.41 36.94
C LEU A 433 -29.56 9.42 38.03
N VAL A 434 -30.29 8.34 37.70
CA VAL A 434 -30.97 7.46 38.68
C VAL A 434 -30.21 6.18 39.07
N GLN A 435 -29.06 5.88 38.46
CA GLN A 435 -28.25 4.67 38.75
C GLN A 435 -27.90 4.46 40.24
N HIS A 436 -27.95 5.52 41.06
CA HIS A 436 -27.70 5.47 42.50
C HIS A 436 -28.90 4.98 43.33
N LEU A 437 -30.07 4.75 42.70
CA LEU A 437 -31.30 4.30 43.33
C LEU A 437 -31.63 2.87 42.88
N GLN A 438 -31.78 1.95 43.84
CA GLN A 438 -32.05 0.54 43.57
C GLN A 438 -33.31 0.36 42.73
N PHE A 439 -33.23 -0.45 41.68
CA PHE A 439 -34.28 -0.71 40.68
C PHE A 439 -34.80 0.51 39.87
N ALA A 440 -34.38 1.75 40.16
CA ALA A 440 -34.92 2.93 39.48
C ALA A 440 -34.64 2.93 37.97
N ALA A 441 -33.53 2.34 37.52
CA ALA A 441 -33.25 2.11 36.10
C ALA A 441 -34.26 1.16 35.43
N ALA A 442 -34.65 0.07 36.10
CA ALA A 442 -35.64 -0.88 35.60
C ALA A 442 -37.04 -0.26 35.55
N PHE A 443 -37.44 0.49 36.58
CA PHE A 443 -38.69 1.26 36.56
C PHE A 443 -38.69 2.37 35.50
N SER A 444 -37.57 3.06 35.28
CA SER A 444 -37.45 4.06 34.20
C SER A 444 -37.59 3.43 32.82
N ALA A 445 -37.01 2.25 32.60
CA ALA A 445 -37.17 1.50 31.36
C ALA A 445 -38.63 1.06 31.16
N LEU A 446 -39.27 0.51 32.20
CA LEU A 446 -40.68 0.11 32.17
C LEU A 446 -41.61 1.31 31.87
N ALA A 447 -41.40 2.45 32.53
CA ALA A 447 -42.17 3.67 32.31
C ALA A 447 -42.02 4.20 30.87
N LEU A 448 -40.80 4.24 30.33
CA LEU A 448 -40.55 4.62 28.94
C LEU A 448 -41.20 3.64 27.95
N GLY A 449 -41.16 2.33 28.27
CA GLY A 449 -41.86 1.29 27.52
C GLY A 449 -43.38 1.54 27.46
N ILE A 450 -43.99 1.86 28.61
CA ILE A 450 -45.42 2.21 28.72
C ILE A 450 -45.75 3.47 27.89
N VAL A 451 -44.93 4.52 27.96
CA VAL A 451 -45.12 5.76 27.16
C VAL A 451 -45.11 5.45 25.66
N TYR A 452 -44.17 4.63 25.17
CA TYR A 452 -44.11 4.28 23.75
C TYR A 452 -45.20 3.31 23.30
N ILE A 453 -45.65 2.39 24.16
CA ILE A 453 -46.85 1.55 23.89
C ILE A 453 -48.12 2.42 23.86
N GLY A 454 -48.23 3.41 24.75
CA GLY A 454 -49.32 4.39 24.75
C GLY A 454 -49.34 5.24 23.48
N LEU A 455 -48.18 5.76 23.05
CA LEU A 455 -48.04 6.52 21.81
C LEU A 455 -48.33 5.65 20.57
N ALA A 456 -47.89 4.39 20.57
CA ALA A 456 -48.24 3.42 19.53
C ALA A 456 -49.76 3.20 19.42
N ARG A 457 -50.48 3.19 20.55
CA ARG A 457 -51.94 3.06 20.61
C ARG A 457 -52.66 4.34 20.15
N LEU A 458 -52.15 5.52 20.47
CA LEU A 458 -52.68 6.80 19.98
C LEU A 458 -52.45 6.98 18.47
N LEU A 459 -51.39 6.39 17.91
CA LEU A 459 -51.07 6.38 16.48
C LEU A 459 -51.62 5.16 15.73
N ALA A 460 -52.44 4.33 16.36
CA ALA A 460 -53.01 3.11 15.78
C ALA A 460 -54.20 3.38 14.82
N GLY A 461 -54.03 4.33 13.89
CA GLY A 461 -55.05 4.68 12.91
C GLY A 461 -54.56 5.62 11.82
N GLY A 462 -55.10 5.46 10.60
CA GLY A 462 -54.89 6.38 9.48
C GLY A 462 -53.46 6.48 8.95
N ARG A 463 -53.10 7.67 8.44
CA ARG A 463 -51.87 7.93 7.64
C ARG A 463 -50.55 7.77 8.42
N ALA A 464 -50.60 7.64 9.75
CA ALA A 464 -49.42 7.61 10.62
C ALA A 464 -48.97 6.19 11.04
N LEU A 465 -49.62 5.13 10.54
CA LEU A 465 -49.48 3.73 11.01
C LEU A 465 -48.02 3.25 11.19
N LEU A 466 -47.10 3.58 10.26
CA LEU A 466 -45.69 3.22 10.34
C LEU A 466 -45.00 3.77 11.61
N LEU A 467 -45.39 4.98 12.04
CA LEU A 467 -44.89 5.62 13.25
C LEU A 467 -45.37 4.85 14.50
N GLY A 468 -46.64 4.44 14.52
CA GLY A 468 -47.20 3.60 15.59
C GLY A 468 -46.48 2.26 15.73
N GLU A 469 -46.15 1.59 14.62
CA GLU A 469 -45.39 0.33 14.67
C GLU A 469 -43.93 0.53 15.14
N THR A 470 -43.26 1.65 14.81
CA THR A 470 -41.95 1.97 15.38
C THR A 470 -42.01 2.26 16.89
N CYS A 471 -43.06 2.91 17.38
CA CYS A 471 -43.28 3.13 18.81
C CYS A 471 -43.55 1.80 19.55
N LEU A 472 -44.33 0.89 18.97
CA LEU A 472 -44.62 -0.42 19.56
C LEU A 472 -43.34 -1.25 19.75
N ALA A 473 -42.49 -1.30 18.72
CA ALA A 473 -41.22 -2.03 18.78
C ALA A 473 -40.28 -1.49 19.87
N LEU A 474 -40.17 -0.15 19.98
CA LEU A 474 -39.36 0.49 21.00
C LEU A 474 -39.89 0.20 22.43
N GLY A 475 -41.21 0.15 22.60
CA GLY A 475 -41.85 -0.19 23.87
C GLY A 475 -41.55 -1.61 24.37
N VAL A 476 -41.56 -2.61 23.47
CA VAL A 476 -41.22 -4.00 23.82
C VAL A 476 -39.75 -4.14 24.23
N ILE A 477 -38.84 -3.43 23.53
CA ILE A 477 -37.40 -3.45 23.85
C ILE A 477 -37.14 -2.96 25.28
N PHE A 478 -37.73 -1.82 25.66
CA PHE A 478 -37.57 -1.28 27.02
C PHE A 478 -38.24 -2.15 28.10
N ALA A 479 -39.33 -2.86 27.78
CA ALA A 479 -39.95 -3.81 28.69
C ALA A 479 -39.06 -5.05 28.94
N SER A 480 -38.47 -5.63 27.91
CA SER A 480 -37.55 -6.77 28.05
C SER A 480 -36.26 -6.42 28.82
N LEU A 481 -35.79 -5.16 28.70
CA LEU A 481 -34.60 -4.67 29.37
C LEU A 481 -34.74 -4.63 30.92
N ALA A 482 -35.96 -4.62 31.46
CA ALA A 482 -36.19 -4.59 32.90
C ALA A 482 -35.75 -5.87 33.63
N ILE A 483 -35.71 -7.03 32.96
CA ILE A 483 -35.34 -8.33 33.56
C ILE A 483 -33.84 -8.39 33.94
N PRO A 484 -32.87 -8.18 33.01
CA PRO A 484 -31.45 -8.18 33.36
C PRO A 484 -31.02 -7.01 34.26
N LEU A 485 -31.88 -5.99 34.42
CA LEU A 485 -31.71 -4.91 35.40
C LEU A 485 -32.19 -5.30 36.83
N GLY A 486 -32.49 -6.59 37.09
CA GLY A 486 -33.04 -7.02 38.38
C GLY A 486 -32.78 -8.47 38.84
N LEU A 487 -31.97 -9.29 38.15
CA LEU A 487 -31.71 -10.70 38.51
C LEU A 487 -30.24 -11.13 38.27
N ASP A 488 -29.81 -12.18 39.00
CA ASP A 488 -28.44 -12.73 38.95
C ASP A 488 -28.08 -13.44 37.63
N ALA A 489 -26.81 -13.31 37.22
CA ALA A 489 -26.27 -13.81 35.95
C ALA A 489 -26.41 -15.34 35.76
N ARG A 490 -26.09 -16.15 36.78
CA ARG A 490 -26.11 -17.63 36.72
C ARG A 490 -27.43 -18.19 36.19
N TRP A 491 -28.52 -17.76 36.80
CA TRP A 491 -29.87 -18.21 36.46
C TRP A 491 -30.37 -17.54 35.19
N THR A 492 -30.00 -16.27 34.95
CA THR A 492 -30.27 -15.55 33.70
C THR A 492 -29.70 -16.31 32.50
N ALA A 493 -28.45 -16.78 32.57
CA ALA A 493 -27.81 -17.56 31.51
C ALA A 493 -28.55 -18.88 31.23
N ALA A 494 -28.86 -19.67 32.27
CA ALA A 494 -29.55 -20.96 32.11
C ALA A 494 -30.99 -20.80 31.60
N ALA A 495 -31.73 -19.82 32.13
CA ALA A 495 -33.08 -19.49 31.69
C ALA A 495 -33.09 -19.08 30.21
N TRP A 496 -32.21 -18.17 29.79
CA TRP A 496 -32.12 -17.73 28.40
C TRP A 496 -31.70 -18.84 27.42
N ALA A 497 -30.87 -19.82 27.83
CA ALA A 497 -30.55 -20.96 26.97
C ALA A 497 -31.82 -21.77 26.61
N VAL A 498 -32.64 -22.06 27.62
CA VAL A 498 -33.84 -22.90 27.50
C VAL A 498 -35.01 -22.12 26.87
N GLU A 499 -35.25 -20.90 27.31
CA GLU A 499 -36.27 -20.01 26.75
C GLU A 499 -35.99 -19.73 25.27
N GLY A 500 -34.74 -19.42 24.92
CA GLY A 500 -34.32 -19.24 23.53
C GLY A 500 -34.57 -20.50 22.68
N ALA A 501 -34.25 -21.70 23.19
CA ALA A 501 -34.55 -22.95 22.47
C ALA A 501 -36.05 -23.18 22.27
N GLY A 502 -36.88 -22.87 23.28
CA GLY A 502 -38.33 -22.96 23.22
C GLY A 502 -38.96 -21.98 22.22
N ILE A 503 -38.56 -20.70 22.26
CA ILE A 503 -39.05 -19.68 21.32
C ILE A 503 -38.57 -19.99 19.89
N PHE A 504 -37.36 -20.53 19.71
CA PHE A 504 -36.87 -20.94 18.38
C PHE A 504 -37.73 -22.06 17.79
N TRP A 505 -38.00 -23.12 18.56
CA TRP A 505 -38.87 -24.23 18.19
C TRP A 505 -40.30 -23.77 17.86
N LEU A 506 -40.87 -22.89 18.68
CA LEU A 506 -42.21 -22.34 18.47
C LEU A 506 -42.28 -21.44 17.24
N GLY A 507 -41.28 -20.56 17.05
CA GLY A 507 -41.17 -19.67 15.90
C GLY A 507 -40.97 -20.40 14.57
N LEU A 508 -40.33 -21.58 14.60
CA LEU A 508 -40.21 -22.49 13.45
C LEU A 508 -41.57 -23.09 13.07
N ARG A 509 -42.37 -23.53 14.07
CA ARG A 509 -43.73 -24.05 13.86
C ARG A 509 -44.72 -22.98 13.39
N GLN A 510 -44.69 -21.79 13.98
CA GLN A 510 -45.58 -20.67 13.66
C GLN A 510 -45.13 -19.82 12.46
N GLN A 511 -44.02 -20.20 11.80
CA GLN A 511 -43.37 -19.47 10.71
C GLN A 511 -42.99 -18.00 11.01
N ARG A 512 -43.02 -17.53 12.27
CA ARG A 512 -42.65 -16.15 12.63
C ARG A 512 -41.12 -15.94 12.58
N PRO A 513 -40.56 -15.13 11.65
CA PRO A 513 -39.10 -14.98 11.54
C PRO A 513 -38.51 -14.09 12.64
N LEU A 514 -39.25 -13.07 13.09
CA LEU A 514 -38.80 -12.16 14.17
C LEU A 514 -38.65 -12.90 15.51
N ALA A 515 -39.56 -13.83 15.82
CA ALA A 515 -39.45 -14.68 17.01
C ALA A 515 -38.21 -15.59 16.97
N ARG A 516 -37.88 -16.14 15.79
CA ARG A 516 -36.67 -16.96 15.58
C ARG A 516 -35.39 -16.14 15.71
N ALA A 517 -35.38 -14.89 15.23
CA ALA A 517 -34.27 -13.97 15.42
C ALA A 517 -34.07 -13.58 16.90
N PHE A 518 -35.16 -13.27 17.61
CA PHE A 518 -35.14 -12.98 19.04
C PHE A 518 -34.64 -14.17 19.87
N ALA A 519 -35.13 -15.37 19.58
CA ALA A 519 -34.68 -16.61 20.23
C ALA A 519 -33.17 -16.86 20.12
N LEU A 520 -32.58 -16.60 18.94
CA LEU A 520 -31.14 -16.72 18.73
C LEU A 520 -30.35 -15.61 19.46
N LEU A 521 -30.86 -14.38 19.52
CA LEU A 521 -30.26 -13.31 20.33
C LEU A 521 -30.25 -13.68 21.82
N LEU A 522 -31.32 -14.32 22.31
CA LEU A 522 -31.46 -14.75 23.69
C LEU A 522 -30.48 -15.89 24.04
N GLN A 523 -30.29 -16.87 23.14
CA GLN A 523 -29.23 -17.89 23.26
C GLN A 523 -27.81 -17.28 23.22
N VAL A 524 -27.58 -16.21 22.43
CA VAL A 524 -26.29 -15.49 22.42
C VAL A 524 -26.07 -14.73 23.73
N GLY A 525 -27.10 -14.08 24.28
CA GLY A 525 -27.04 -13.45 25.60
C GLY A 525 -26.71 -14.45 26.71
N SER A 526 -27.30 -15.64 26.67
CA SER A 526 -26.97 -16.76 27.55
C SER A 526 -25.49 -17.15 27.46
N ALA A 527 -24.97 -17.32 26.24
CA ALA A 527 -23.57 -17.69 26.01
C ALA A 527 -22.59 -16.64 26.53
N LEU A 528 -22.89 -15.34 26.34
CA LEU A 528 -22.07 -14.25 26.87
C LEU A 528 -22.08 -14.24 28.40
N SER A 529 -23.26 -14.38 29.03
CA SER A 529 -23.42 -14.41 30.49
C SER A 529 -22.75 -15.62 31.14
N PHE A 530 -22.71 -16.77 30.47
CA PHE A 530 -21.98 -17.95 30.96
C PHE A 530 -20.46 -17.75 30.86
N LEU A 531 -19.98 -17.19 29.74
CA LEU A 531 -18.56 -16.94 29.52
C LEU A 531 -17.97 -15.89 30.50
N SER A 532 -18.76 -14.92 30.96
CA SER A 532 -18.32 -13.95 31.99
C SER A 532 -18.10 -14.55 33.38
N GLU A 533 -18.46 -15.81 33.62
CA GLU A 533 -18.24 -16.49 34.92
C GLU A 533 -17.14 -17.57 34.91
N LEU A 534 -16.53 -17.85 33.75
CA LEU A 534 -15.43 -18.83 33.64
C LEU A 534 -14.15 -18.33 34.32
N ARG A 535 -13.46 -19.20 35.06
CA ARG A 535 -12.18 -18.91 35.74
C ARG A 535 -11.17 -20.04 35.51
N GLY A 536 -9.90 -19.82 35.85
CA GLY A 536 -8.89 -20.89 35.89
C GLY A 536 -9.01 -21.69 37.19
N GLY A 537 -8.87 -23.02 37.12
CA GLY A 537 -9.00 -23.92 38.27
C GLY A 537 -7.67 -24.40 38.85
N GLU A 538 -7.72 -24.95 40.07
CA GLU A 538 -6.56 -25.56 40.75
C GLU A 538 -6.46 -27.09 40.56
N THR A 539 -7.62 -27.77 40.47
CA THR A 539 -7.71 -29.25 40.30
C THR A 539 -8.15 -29.66 38.90
N SER A 540 -8.75 -28.72 38.17
CA SER A 540 -9.12 -28.74 36.76
C SER A 540 -8.31 -27.66 36.03
N LEU A 541 -8.41 -27.59 34.70
CA LEU A 541 -7.83 -26.48 33.93
C LEU A 541 -8.70 -25.21 34.00
N LEU A 542 -10.01 -25.36 34.21
CA LEU A 542 -10.99 -24.29 34.36
C LEU A 542 -11.96 -24.57 35.51
N ASP A 543 -12.42 -23.51 36.16
CA ASP A 543 -13.52 -23.50 37.12
C ASP A 543 -14.75 -22.81 36.51
N GLY A 544 -15.93 -23.34 36.82
CA GLY A 544 -17.22 -22.85 36.32
C GLY A 544 -18.36 -23.82 36.61
N ALA A 545 -19.56 -23.54 36.09
CA ALA A 545 -20.71 -24.43 36.24
C ALA A 545 -20.81 -25.42 35.05
N PRO A 546 -20.39 -26.69 35.16
CA PRO A 546 -20.41 -27.64 34.05
C PRO A 546 -21.85 -27.92 33.53
N LEU A 547 -22.86 -27.81 34.41
CA LEU A 547 -24.27 -27.87 34.03
C LEU A 547 -24.68 -26.74 33.07
N GLY A 548 -24.15 -25.53 33.24
CA GLY A 548 -24.41 -24.40 32.36
C GLY A 548 -23.85 -24.62 30.96
N ALA A 549 -22.59 -25.07 30.86
CA ALA A 549 -21.98 -25.47 29.59
C ALA A 549 -22.76 -26.61 28.92
N LEU A 550 -23.17 -27.63 29.68
CA LEU A 550 -23.93 -28.77 29.15
C LEU A 550 -25.32 -28.35 28.64
N MET A 551 -26.07 -27.55 29.40
CA MET A 551 -27.41 -27.10 28.99
C MET A 551 -27.36 -26.15 27.80
N LEU A 552 -26.40 -25.23 27.74
CA LEU A 552 -26.20 -24.33 26.60
C LEU A 552 -25.72 -25.10 25.35
N GLY A 553 -24.78 -26.02 25.51
CA GLY A 553 -24.32 -26.91 24.44
C GLY A 553 -25.47 -27.76 23.88
N ALA A 554 -26.29 -28.35 24.76
CA ALA A 554 -27.49 -29.09 24.38
C ALA A 554 -28.55 -28.21 23.69
N ALA A 555 -28.82 -27.00 24.18
CA ALA A 555 -29.77 -26.07 23.57
C ALA A 555 -29.35 -25.65 22.15
N LEU A 556 -28.06 -25.40 21.93
CA LEU A 556 -27.49 -25.07 20.61
C LEU A 556 -27.51 -26.28 19.66
N LEU A 557 -27.14 -27.48 20.14
CA LEU A 557 -27.21 -28.71 19.32
C LEU A 557 -28.67 -29.13 19.00
N PHE A 558 -29.60 -28.92 19.92
CA PHE A 558 -31.04 -29.11 19.68
C PHE A 558 -31.55 -28.13 18.62
N SER A 559 -31.17 -26.85 18.73
CA SER A 559 -31.52 -25.82 17.74
C SER A 559 -30.93 -26.13 16.35
N PHE A 560 -29.70 -26.65 16.30
CA PHE A 560 -29.08 -27.19 15.08
C PHE A 560 -29.87 -28.38 14.51
N TYR A 561 -30.25 -29.35 15.34
CA TYR A 561 -30.97 -30.55 14.93
C TYR A 561 -32.36 -30.20 14.35
N GLN A 562 -33.15 -29.41 15.08
CA GLN A 562 -34.47 -28.95 14.64
C GLN A 562 -34.40 -28.14 13.32
N LEU A 563 -33.36 -27.34 13.13
CA LEU A 563 -33.15 -26.57 11.90
C LEU A 563 -32.65 -27.44 10.73
N ARG A 564 -31.99 -28.57 11.02
CA ARG A 564 -31.54 -29.55 10.01
C ARG A 564 -32.72 -30.39 9.49
N GLU A 565 -33.63 -30.82 10.36
CA GLU A 565 -34.84 -31.56 9.97
C GLU A 565 -35.95 -30.70 9.36
N ALA A 566 -35.85 -29.37 9.50
CA ALA A 566 -36.86 -28.41 9.00
C ALA A 566 -37.15 -28.60 7.50
N ARG A 567 -38.40 -28.94 7.17
CA ARG A 567 -38.85 -29.22 5.80
C ARG A 567 -38.61 -28.01 4.89
N PRO A 568 -38.27 -28.22 3.59
CA PRO A 568 -38.12 -27.10 2.65
C PRO A 568 -39.41 -26.27 2.62
N GLY A 569 -39.29 -24.98 2.95
CA GLY A 569 -40.42 -24.05 3.12
C GLY A 569 -40.64 -23.56 4.56
N GLN A 570 -40.25 -24.30 5.60
CA GLN A 570 -40.41 -23.87 7.00
C GLN A 570 -39.28 -22.91 7.46
N ALA A 571 -38.06 -23.16 6.99
CA ALA A 571 -36.88 -22.34 7.23
C ALA A 571 -36.40 -21.66 5.93
N SER A 572 -35.98 -20.40 6.05
CA SER A 572 -35.40 -19.65 4.94
C SER A 572 -33.96 -20.09 4.66
N ASN A 573 -33.49 -19.83 3.44
CA ASN A 573 -32.09 -20.07 3.06
C ASN A 573 -31.10 -19.23 3.92
N ARG A 574 -31.54 -18.11 4.51
CA ARG A 574 -30.71 -17.32 5.44
C ARG A 574 -30.54 -18.00 6.80
N GLU A 575 -31.60 -18.60 7.34
CA GLU A 575 -31.51 -19.34 8.61
C GLU A 575 -30.65 -20.59 8.46
N ARG A 576 -30.71 -21.27 7.30
CA ARG A 576 -29.82 -22.42 7.01
C ARG A 576 -28.32 -22.06 6.99
N ILE A 577 -27.94 -20.78 6.86
CA ILE A 577 -26.55 -20.31 7.03
C ILE A 577 -26.11 -20.33 8.51
N ALA A 578 -27.04 -20.35 9.47
CA ALA A 578 -26.72 -20.45 10.90
C ALA A 578 -26.43 -21.90 11.37
N LEU A 579 -26.74 -22.92 10.58
CA LEU A 579 -26.49 -24.33 10.92
C LEU A 579 -25.02 -24.61 11.37
N PRO A 580 -23.98 -24.10 10.69
CA PRO A 580 -22.60 -24.29 11.15
C PRO A 580 -22.32 -23.59 12.48
N VAL A 581 -22.91 -22.42 12.72
CA VAL A 581 -22.70 -21.63 13.96
C VAL A 581 -23.28 -22.37 15.17
N LEU A 582 -24.51 -22.88 15.04
CA LEU A 582 -25.17 -23.66 16.10
C LEU A 582 -24.40 -24.96 16.42
N ALA A 583 -23.91 -25.66 15.40
CA ALA A 583 -23.09 -26.86 15.58
C ALA A 583 -21.70 -26.55 16.19
N CYS A 584 -21.01 -25.48 15.77
CA CYS A 584 -19.74 -25.06 16.36
C CYS A 584 -19.90 -24.64 17.83
N GLY A 585 -20.90 -23.80 18.14
CA GLY A 585 -21.17 -23.36 19.52
C GLY A 585 -21.52 -24.55 20.42
N GLY A 586 -22.42 -25.42 19.96
CA GLY A 586 -22.81 -26.64 20.67
C GLY A 586 -21.64 -27.58 20.96
N LEU A 587 -20.76 -27.83 19.98
CA LEU A 587 -19.56 -28.64 20.17
C LEU A 587 -18.51 -27.94 21.07
N ALA A 588 -18.35 -26.62 20.96
CA ALA A 588 -17.41 -25.87 21.80
C ALA A 588 -17.77 -25.95 23.30
N PHE A 589 -19.05 -25.79 23.66
CA PHE A 589 -19.48 -25.94 25.05
C PHE A 589 -19.38 -27.39 25.57
N LEU A 590 -19.44 -28.40 24.70
CA LEU A 590 -19.09 -29.78 25.08
C LEU A 590 -17.57 -29.99 25.23
N TYR A 591 -16.75 -29.39 24.37
CA TYR A 591 -15.28 -29.48 24.47
C TYR A 591 -14.72 -28.80 25.73
N LEU A 592 -15.45 -27.83 26.31
CA LEU A 592 -15.15 -27.23 27.62
C LEU A 592 -15.31 -28.19 28.80
N LEU A 593 -16.00 -29.34 28.65
CA LEU A 593 -16.09 -30.33 29.72
C LEU A 593 -14.71 -30.93 30.06
N ALA A 594 -13.84 -31.15 29.07
CA ALA A 594 -12.50 -31.72 29.32
C ALA A 594 -11.61 -30.83 30.21
N PRO A 595 -11.44 -29.51 29.96
CA PRO A 595 -10.72 -28.63 30.88
C PRO A 595 -11.44 -28.38 32.21
N LEU A 596 -12.77 -28.54 32.29
CA LEU A 596 -13.51 -28.52 33.56
C LEU A 596 -13.31 -29.80 34.42
N PHE A 597 -12.73 -30.88 33.87
CA PHE A 597 -12.53 -32.15 34.58
C PHE A 597 -11.07 -32.65 34.68
N PHE A 598 -10.14 -32.16 33.84
CA PHE A 598 -8.79 -32.72 33.74
C PHE A 598 -7.67 -31.66 33.73
N PHE A 599 -6.51 -32.06 34.24
CA PHE A 599 -5.23 -31.35 34.08
C PHE A 599 -4.72 -31.38 32.63
N THR A 600 -3.76 -30.49 32.31
CA THR A 600 -3.21 -30.22 30.96
C THR A 600 -2.93 -31.45 30.09
N GLN A 601 -2.13 -32.41 30.56
CA GLN A 601 -1.79 -33.61 29.77
C GLN A 601 -3.03 -34.49 29.50
N GLY A 602 -3.91 -34.64 30.50
CA GLY A 602 -5.19 -35.31 30.36
C GLY A 602 -6.09 -34.61 29.34
N THR A 603 -6.25 -33.29 29.46
CA THR A 603 -7.02 -32.48 28.50
C THR A 603 -6.47 -32.59 27.07
N ALA A 604 -5.15 -32.55 26.86
CA ALA A 604 -4.55 -32.71 25.53
C ALA A 604 -4.89 -34.08 24.92
N ILE A 605 -4.69 -35.18 25.66
CA ILE A 605 -5.01 -36.53 25.19
C ILE A 605 -6.52 -36.67 24.96
N SER A 606 -7.35 -36.20 25.89
CA SER A 606 -8.82 -36.20 25.76
C SER A 606 -9.31 -35.40 24.55
N TRP A 607 -8.71 -34.25 24.25
CA TRP A 607 -9.05 -33.46 23.05
C TRP A 607 -8.60 -34.13 21.75
N ALA A 608 -7.44 -34.80 21.72
CA ALA A 608 -7.00 -35.56 20.56
C ALA A 608 -7.94 -36.75 20.25
N LEU A 609 -8.37 -37.47 21.30
CA LEU A 609 -9.31 -38.59 21.22
C LEU A 609 -10.75 -38.13 20.92
N ALA A 610 -11.23 -37.07 21.58
CA ALA A 610 -12.55 -36.48 21.32
C ALA A 610 -12.64 -35.95 19.89
N GLY A 611 -11.57 -35.37 19.35
CA GLY A 611 -11.48 -34.99 17.94
C GLY A 611 -11.56 -36.19 16.99
N LEU A 612 -10.95 -37.34 17.34
CA LEU A 612 -11.09 -38.56 16.54
C LEU A 612 -12.53 -39.11 16.59
N ALA A 613 -13.20 -39.00 17.75
CA ALA A 613 -14.61 -39.35 17.90
C ALA A 613 -15.56 -38.41 17.13
N THR A 614 -15.36 -37.09 17.19
CA THR A 614 -16.17 -36.13 16.43
C THR A 614 -15.87 -36.15 14.92
N LEU A 615 -14.68 -36.58 14.51
CA LEU A 615 -14.37 -36.91 13.12
C LEU A 615 -15.23 -38.09 12.65
N PHE A 616 -15.24 -39.19 13.41
CA PHE A 616 -16.04 -40.39 13.10
C PHE A 616 -17.55 -40.08 13.04
N VAL A 617 -18.07 -39.31 14.00
CA VAL A 617 -19.46 -38.83 14.00
C VAL A 617 -19.71 -37.87 12.83
N GLY A 618 -18.74 -37.01 12.49
CA GLY A 618 -18.84 -36.08 11.36
C GLY A 618 -18.93 -36.76 10.00
N LEU A 619 -18.17 -37.85 9.79
CA LEU A 619 -18.27 -38.70 8.60
C LEU A 619 -19.64 -39.41 8.54
N ARG A 620 -20.11 -40.01 9.65
CA ARG A 620 -21.44 -40.65 9.73
C ARG A 620 -22.60 -39.68 9.48
N LEU A 621 -22.51 -38.46 10.00
CA LEU A 621 -23.52 -37.41 9.79
C LEU A 621 -23.37 -36.68 8.46
N GLN A 622 -22.35 -36.97 7.65
CA GLN A 622 -21.98 -36.24 6.42
C GLN A 622 -21.93 -34.72 6.64
N SER A 623 -21.35 -34.30 7.77
CA SER A 623 -21.38 -32.93 8.27
C SER A 623 -19.99 -32.30 8.26
N ARG A 624 -19.73 -31.47 7.25
CA ARG A 624 -18.44 -30.74 7.11
C ARG A 624 -18.08 -29.95 8.36
N THR A 625 -19.07 -29.36 9.05
CA THR A 625 -18.87 -28.61 10.30
C THR A 625 -18.31 -29.48 11.42
N PHE A 626 -18.74 -30.74 11.54
CA PHE A 626 -18.21 -31.65 12.56
C PHE A 626 -16.74 -32.00 12.26
N LEU A 627 -16.40 -32.23 10.98
CA LEU A 627 -15.01 -32.46 10.57
C LEU A 627 -14.10 -31.26 10.86
N PHE A 628 -14.56 -30.03 10.61
CA PHE A 628 -13.78 -28.84 10.99
C PHE A 628 -13.59 -28.69 12.50
N ASN A 629 -14.62 -28.98 13.32
CA ASN A 629 -14.49 -28.98 14.78
C ASN A 629 -13.61 -30.13 15.30
N ALA A 630 -13.55 -31.26 14.61
CA ALA A 630 -12.66 -32.37 14.91
C ALA A 630 -11.19 -32.02 14.67
N PHE A 631 -10.87 -31.49 13.48
CA PHE A 631 -9.52 -31.02 13.17
C PHE A 631 -9.09 -29.88 14.09
N ALA A 632 -10.00 -28.96 14.43
CA ALA A 632 -9.72 -27.86 15.35
C ALA A 632 -9.33 -28.36 16.76
N VAL A 633 -10.08 -29.29 17.34
CA VAL A 633 -9.79 -29.79 18.70
C VAL A 633 -8.53 -30.68 18.73
N GLN A 634 -8.20 -31.39 17.65
CA GLN A 634 -6.91 -32.09 17.52
C GLN A 634 -5.71 -31.14 17.41
N LEU A 635 -5.87 -29.99 16.74
CA LEU A 635 -4.82 -28.96 16.68
C LEU A 635 -4.68 -28.23 18.02
N LEU A 636 -5.78 -27.99 18.75
CA LEU A 636 -5.75 -27.46 20.13
C LEU A 636 -5.06 -28.42 21.10
N ALA A 637 -5.27 -29.73 20.98
CA ALA A 637 -4.53 -30.74 21.75
C ALA A 637 -3.01 -30.65 21.52
N GLY A 638 -2.58 -30.57 20.26
CA GLY A 638 -1.17 -30.38 19.89
C GLY A 638 -0.60 -29.07 20.44
N ALA A 639 -1.33 -27.95 20.31
CA ALA A 639 -0.91 -26.65 20.82
C ALA A 639 -0.78 -26.65 22.36
N LEU A 640 -1.73 -27.24 23.09
CA LEU A 640 -1.70 -27.31 24.55
C LEU A 640 -0.54 -28.16 25.08
N PHE A 641 -0.14 -29.21 24.35
CA PHE A 641 1.08 -29.97 24.64
C PHE A 641 2.34 -29.13 24.41
N LEU A 642 2.46 -28.45 23.26
CA LEU A 642 3.61 -27.60 22.93
C LEU A 642 3.81 -26.45 23.95
N LEU A 643 2.72 -25.87 24.46
CA LEU A 643 2.74 -24.81 25.48
C LEU A 643 3.26 -25.24 26.87
N ARG A 644 3.55 -26.53 27.08
CA ARG A 644 4.10 -27.07 28.34
C ARG A 644 5.44 -27.80 28.18
N LEU A 645 6.13 -27.62 27.05
CA LEU A 645 7.52 -28.06 26.88
C LEU A 645 8.46 -27.36 27.85
N GLN A 646 9.44 -28.10 28.38
CA GLN A 646 10.49 -27.59 29.27
C GLN A 646 11.86 -28.11 28.81
N GLY A 647 12.87 -27.24 28.84
CA GLY A 647 14.24 -27.59 28.47
C GLY A 647 14.91 -28.51 29.51
N ALA A 648 15.80 -29.39 29.05
CA ALA A 648 16.71 -30.13 29.92
C ALA A 648 17.91 -29.26 30.33
N GLN A 649 18.59 -29.63 31.42
CA GLN A 649 19.70 -28.87 32.02
C GLN A 649 21.07 -29.55 31.79
N GLY A 650 21.31 -30.14 30.63
CA GLY A 650 22.60 -30.78 30.31
C GLY A 650 22.72 -31.28 28.87
N ASP A 651 23.96 -31.50 28.42
CA ASP A 651 24.33 -31.72 27.00
C ASP A 651 23.87 -33.05 26.37
N SER A 652 23.11 -33.89 27.06
CA SER A 652 22.66 -35.19 26.54
C SER A 652 21.36 -35.12 25.74
N ALA A 653 20.44 -34.21 26.08
CA ALA A 653 19.14 -34.05 25.43
C ALA A 653 18.63 -32.60 25.59
N VAL A 654 17.61 -32.22 24.82
CA VAL A 654 17.13 -30.82 24.77
C VAL A 654 15.88 -30.59 25.64
N PHE A 655 15.04 -31.59 25.86
CA PHE A 655 13.80 -31.46 26.66
C PHE A 655 13.74 -32.40 27.87
N SER A 656 13.23 -31.90 29.00
CA SER A 656 13.33 -32.55 30.32
C SER A 656 12.43 -33.79 30.52
N ALA A 657 11.33 -33.92 29.78
CA ALA A 657 10.35 -34.99 30.01
C ALA A 657 10.76 -36.39 29.49
N GLY A 658 11.93 -36.52 28.85
CA GLY A 658 12.50 -37.80 28.39
C GLY A 658 11.49 -38.73 27.70
N TRP A 659 11.43 -39.98 28.16
CA TRP A 659 10.58 -41.02 27.58
C TRP A 659 9.06 -40.76 27.69
N SER A 660 8.57 -40.09 28.74
CA SER A 660 7.13 -39.76 28.83
C SER A 660 6.75 -38.60 27.91
N GLY A 661 7.67 -37.64 27.71
CA GLY A 661 7.58 -36.61 26.67
C GLY A 661 7.55 -37.21 25.26
N LEU A 662 8.48 -38.13 24.98
CA LEU A 662 8.53 -38.89 23.72
C LEU A 662 7.22 -39.65 23.47
N LEU A 663 6.74 -40.45 24.43
CA LEU A 663 5.49 -41.21 24.32
C LEU A 663 4.28 -40.29 24.09
N SER A 664 4.17 -39.18 24.81
CA SER A 664 3.06 -38.24 24.67
C SER A 664 3.07 -37.54 23.31
N ALA A 665 4.24 -37.05 22.87
CA ALA A 665 4.41 -36.43 21.56
C ALA A 665 4.12 -37.42 20.42
N SER A 666 4.59 -38.67 20.55
CA SER A 666 4.31 -39.75 19.59
C SER A 666 2.83 -40.13 19.56
N LEU A 667 2.16 -40.30 20.70
CA LEU A 667 0.75 -40.69 20.76
C LEU A 667 -0.17 -39.61 20.18
N ILE A 668 0.08 -38.33 20.49
CA ILE A 668 -0.65 -37.21 19.89
C ILE A 668 -0.33 -37.14 18.38
N GLY A 669 0.94 -37.21 17.97
CA GLY A 669 1.35 -37.16 16.56
C GLY A 669 0.75 -38.30 15.73
N LEU A 670 0.72 -39.52 16.27
CA LEU A 670 0.08 -40.69 15.64
C LEU A 670 -1.43 -40.58 15.60
N ALA A 671 -2.09 -39.97 16.60
CA ALA A 671 -3.53 -39.71 16.55
C ALA A 671 -3.91 -38.72 15.44
N LEU A 672 -3.11 -37.68 15.23
CA LEU A 672 -3.29 -36.73 14.12
C LEU A 672 -3.04 -37.41 12.75
N ILE A 673 -1.96 -38.19 12.62
CA ILE A 673 -1.65 -38.93 11.38
C ILE A 673 -2.68 -40.04 11.10
N GLY A 674 -3.20 -40.70 12.13
CA GLY A 674 -4.27 -41.69 12.03
C GLY A 674 -5.59 -41.06 11.58
N GLY A 675 -5.99 -39.94 12.19
CA GLY A 675 -7.16 -39.16 11.78
C GLY A 675 -7.06 -38.66 10.33
N MET A 676 -5.88 -38.20 9.93
CA MET A 676 -5.52 -37.85 8.55
C MET A 676 -5.72 -39.04 7.60
N LEU A 677 -5.14 -40.21 7.91
CA LEU A 677 -5.25 -41.42 7.07
C LEU A 677 -6.66 -42.00 6.99
N LEU A 678 -7.48 -41.84 8.04
CA LEU A 678 -8.89 -42.22 8.04
C LEU A 678 -9.71 -41.28 7.15
N ALA A 679 -9.60 -39.96 7.34
CA ALA A 679 -10.32 -38.98 6.55
C ALA A 679 -9.90 -38.98 5.07
N ALA A 680 -8.62 -39.25 4.74
CA ALA A 680 -8.13 -39.32 3.37
C ALA A 680 -8.65 -40.54 2.56
N ARG A 681 -9.41 -41.45 3.19
CA ARG A 681 -10.11 -42.58 2.53
C ARG A 681 -11.54 -42.24 2.11
N ASP A 682 -12.15 -41.19 2.66
CA ASP A 682 -13.55 -40.84 2.42
C ASP A 682 -13.70 -39.88 1.22
N ASP A 683 -14.64 -40.18 0.32
CA ASP A 683 -14.81 -39.43 -0.92
C ASP A 683 -15.43 -38.02 -0.69
N MET A 684 -16.14 -37.77 0.41
CA MET A 684 -16.55 -36.41 0.79
C MET A 684 -15.33 -35.53 1.10
N VAL A 685 -14.27 -36.13 1.69
CA VAL A 685 -13.03 -35.43 2.04
C VAL A 685 -12.16 -35.22 0.81
N ARG A 686 -12.01 -36.24 -0.03
CA ARG A 686 -11.23 -36.19 -1.27
C ARG A 686 -11.74 -35.13 -2.26
N ASN A 687 -13.05 -34.97 -2.34
CA ASN A 687 -13.68 -34.01 -3.26
C ASN A 687 -13.82 -32.58 -2.68
N ASP A 688 -13.49 -32.33 -1.41
CA ASP A 688 -13.48 -30.98 -0.82
C ASP A 688 -12.06 -30.48 -0.52
N VAL A 689 -11.58 -29.58 -1.39
CA VAL A 689 -10.28 -28.89 -1.28
C VAL A 689 -10.08 -28.20 0.09
N ARG A 690 -11.15 -27.78 0.79
CA ARG A 690 -11.05 -27.17 2.13
C ARG A 690 -10.76 -28.20 3.21
N LEU A 691 -11.37 -29.39 3.11
CA LEU A 691 -11.09 -30.49 4.04
C LEU A 691 -9.68 -31.04 3.81
N LEU A 692 -9.25 -31.21 2.55
CA LEU A 692 -7.85 -31.58 2.22
C LEU A 692 -6.82 -30.58 2.78
N ARG A 693 -7.11 -29.27 2.75
CA ARG A 693 -6.24 -28.26 3.38
C ARG A 693 -6.15 -28.42 4.89
N GLY A 694 -7.28 -28.57 5.60
CA GLY A 694 -7.28 -28.83 7.04
C GLY A 694 -6.51 -30.11 7.40
N LEU A 695 -6.73 -31.17 6.63
CA LEU A 695 -6.06 -32.47 6.75
C LEU A 695 -4.54 -32.37 6.54
N SER A 696 -4.05 -31.49 5.65
CA SER A 696 -2.62 -31.21 5.49
C SER A 696 -1.99 -30.43 6.66
N VAL A 697 -2.77 -29.62 7.39
CA VAL A 697 -2.31 -28.93 8.62
C VAL A 697 -2.25 -29.90 9.80
N VAL A 698 -3.23 -30.81 9.90
CA VAL A 698 -3.21 -31.93 10.87
C VAL A 698 -2.01 -32.85 10.61
N LEU A 699 -1.69 -33.16 9.35
CA LEU A 699 -0.47 -33.89 8.98
C LEU A 699 0.80 -33.15 9.40
N LEU A 700 0.89 -31.84 9.15
CA LEU A 700 2.04 -31.03 9.55
C LEU A 700 2.25 -31.08 11.07
N ALA A 701 1.19 -30.89 11.85
CA ALA A 701 1.29 -30.94 13.31
C ALA A 701 1.76 -32.32 13.82
N GLY A 702 1.31 -33.42 13.20
CA GLY A 702 1.83 -34.76 13.49
C GLY A 702 3.32 -34.93 13.14
N LEU A 703 3.75 -34.44 11.97
CA LEU A 703 5.16 -34.47 11.54
C LEU A 703 6.08 -33.62 12.43
N VAL A 704 5.60 -32.47 12.90
CA VAL A 704 6.30 -31.61 13.87
C VAL A 704 6.52 -32.37 15.17
N LEU A 705 5.45 -32.94 15.76
CA LEU A 705 5.55 -33.67 17.04
C LEU A 705 6.50 -34.88 16.95
N ILE A 706 6.53 -35.59 15.81
CA ILE A 706 7.46 -36.71 15.60
C ILE A 706 8.92 -36.26 15.48
N ASN A 707 9.22 -35.18 14.74
CA ASN A 707 10.60 -34.68 14.65
C ASN A 707 11.06 -34.01 15.96
N LEU A 708 10.12 -33.47 16.75
CA LEU A 708 10.35 -32.96 18.09
C LEU A 708 10.64 -34.09 19.10
N ALA A 709 10.05 -35.28 18.92
CA ALA A 709 10.24 -36.42 19.83
C ALA A 709 11.71 -36.86 19.96
N VAL A 710 12.52 -36.63 18.93
CA VAL A 710 13.98 -36.92 18.91
C VAL A 710 14.76 -36.03 19.90
N LEU A 711 14.29 -34.80 20.17
CA LEU A 711 14.95 -33.84 21.06
C LEU A 711 14.83 -34.19 22.56
N PHE A 712 13.98 -35.15 22.92
CA PHE A 712 13.96 -35.72 24.28
C PHE A 712 15.10 -36.73 24.52
N VAL A 713 15.93 -37.03 23.50
CA VAL A 713 16.96 -38.09 23.55
C VAL A 713 18.31 -37.69 22.93
N LEU A 714 18.37 -36.75 21.97
CA LEU A 714 19.62 -36.36 21.28
C LEU A 714 19.98 -34.87 21.41
N PRO A 715 21.29 -34.52 21.41
CA PRO A 715 21.77 -33.13 21.44
C PRO A 715 21.83 -32.46 20.05
N TRP A 716 21.71 -31.12 20.06
CA TRP A 716 21.59 -30.24 18.88
C TRP A 716 22.54 -30.55 17.72
N GLN A 717 23.84 -30.73 17.98
CA GLN A 717 24.83 -31.01 16.92
C GLN A 717 24.49 -32.29 16.15
N THR A 718 24.16 -33.38 16.85
CA THR A 718 23.76 -34.65 16.21
C THR A 718 22.36 -34.56 15.58
N ALA A 719 21.42 -33.88 16.25
CA ALA A 719 20.08 -33.65 15.73
C ALA A 719 20.10 -32.86 14.40
N SER A 720 21.05 -31.92 14.21
CA SER A 720 21.19 -31.17 12.96
C SER A 720 21.44 -32.06 11.73
N ALA A 721 22.26 -33.11 11.88
CA ALA A 721 22.54 -34.08 10.82
C ALA A 721 21.34 -35.01 10.57
N VAL A 722 20.66 -35.45 11.65
CA VAL A 722 19.42 -36.22 11.55
C VAL A 722 18.33 -35.42 10.83
N TRP A 723 18.21 -34.12 11.11
CA TRP A 723 17.27 -33.21 10.45
C TRP A 723 17.63 -32.87 9.00
N ALA A 724 18.91 -32.81 8.64
CA ALA A 724 19.33 -32.68 7.25
C ALA A 724 18.86 -33.90 6.41
N ALA A 725 19.03 -35.10 6.96
CA ALA A 725 18.61 -36.36 6.35
C ALA A 725 17.08 -36.56 6.36
N SER A 726 16.40 -36.34 7.49
CA SER A 726 14.94 -36.46 7.58
C SER A 726 14.24 -35.37 6.78
N GLY A 727 14.79 -34.15 6.71
CA GLY A 727 14.33 -33.08 5.83
C GLY A 727 14.39 -33.49 4.35
N LEU A 728 15.48 -34.13 3.91
CA LEU A 728 15.60 -34.68 2.54
C LEU A 728 14.58 -35.80 2.28
N MET A 729 14.35 -36.69 3.25
CA MET A 729 13.33 -37.75 3.17
C MET A 729 11.89 -37.19 3.15
N ILE A 730 11.61 -36.14 3.92
CA ILE A 730 10.32 -35.44 3.93
C ILE A 730 10.11 -34.70 2.61
N ILE A 731 11.14 -34.03 2.06
CA ILE A 731 11.11 -33.46 0.70
C ILE A 731 10.84 -34.56 -0.35
N TRP A 732 11.44 -35.75 -0.19
CA TRP A 732 11.20 -36.88 -1.08
C TRP A 732 9.77 -37.42 -1.02
N LEU A 733 9.23 -37.63 0.19
CA LEU A 733 7.89 -38.17 0.42
C LEU A 733 6.80 -37.15 0.03
N SER A 734 7.02 -35.86 0.29
CA SER A 734 6.07 -34.81 -0.04
C SER A 734 5.98 -34.52 -1.54
N LEU A 735 7.07 -34.64 -2.29
CA LEU A 735 7.04 -34.62 -3.76
C LEU A 735 6.27 -35.84 -4.32
N TYR A 736 6.42 -37.02 -3.71
CA TYR A 736 5.67 -38.22 -4.11
C TYR A 736 4.17 -38.11 -3.78
N MET A 737 3.82 -37.65 -2.58
CA MET A 737 2.44 -37.50 -2.10
C MET A 737 1.76 -36.18 -2.54
N GLN A 738 2.43 -35.34 -3.33
CA GLN A 738 2.00 -33.99 -3.75
C GLN A 738 1.63 -33.02 -2.60
N GLN A 739 2.15 -33.26 -1.39
CA GLN A 739 1.82 -32.55 -0.16
C GLN A 739 2.63 -31.25 -0.02
N ARG A 740 2.12 -30.13 -0.55
CA ARG A 740 2.78 -28.80 -0.50
C ARG A 740 3.27 -28.39 0.90
N VAL A 741 2.50 -28.69 1.95
CA VAL A 741 2.81 -28.27 3.33
C VAL A 741 3.99 -29.06 3.91
N SER A 742 3.98 -30.40 3.75
CA SER A 742 5.09 -31.26 4.17
C SER A 742 6.39 -30.94 3.42
N PHE A 743 6.30 -30.52 2.14
CA PHE A 743 7.45 -30.10 1.34
C PHE A 743 8.14 -28.86 1.92
N VAL A 744 7.36 -27.83 2.29
CA VAL A 744 7.89 -26.63 2.97
C VAL A 744 8.45 -26.98 4.35
N PHE A 745 7.83 -27.91 5.09
CA PHE A 745 8.37 -28.37 6.37
C PHE A 745 9.73 -29.06 6.25
N GLY A 746 9.92 -29.94 5.26
CA GLY A 746 11.22 -30.58 5.01
C GLY A 746 12.33 -29.58 4.67
N LEU A 747 12.00 -28.50 3.94
CA LEU A 747 12.93 -27.39 3.67
C LEU A 747 13.26 -26.59 4.94
N LEU A 748 12.24 -26.23 5.74
CA LEU A 748 12.43 -25.54 7.01
C LEU A 748 13.29 -26.37 7.97
N LEU A 749 13.14 -27.70 7.97
CA LEU A 749 13.91 -28.61 8.81
C LEU A 749 15.40 -28.63 8.42
N GLN A 750 15.74 -28.53 7.13
CA GLN A 750 17.12 -28.35 6.67
C GLN A 750 17.70 -26.98 7.08
N LEU A 751 16.90 -25.91 7.03
CA LEU A 751 17.31 -24.58 7.47
C LEU A 751 17.53 -24.54 8.98
N ILE A 752 16.62 -25.12 9.77
CA ILE A 752 16.73 -25.28 11.23
C ILE A 752 17.95 -26.13 11.60
N GLY A 753 18.24 -27.21 10.86
CA GLY A 753 19.47 -27.99 11.02
C GLY A 753 20.73 -27.14 10.82
N GLY A 754 20.80 -26.37 9.73
CA GLY A 754 21.92 -25.45 9.49
C GLY A 754 22.05 -24.37 10.57
N ALA A 755 20.94 -23.76 11.00
CA ALA A 755 20.94 -22.77 12.06
C ALA A 755 21.35 -23.36 13.42
N ALA A 756 20.88 -24.57 13.76
CA ALA A 756 21.30 -25.28 14.96
C ALA A 756 22.80 -25.59 14.96
N PHE A 757 23.40 -25.91 13.81
CA PHE A 757 24.86 -26.06 13.69
C PHE A 757 25.62 -24.73 13.88
N LEU A 758 25.12 -23.61 13.34
CA LEU A 758 25.72 -22.29 13.57
C LEU A 758 25.63 -21.83 15.04
N ILE A 759 24.55 -22.19 15.74
CA ILE A 759 24.29 -21.78 17.14
C ILE A 759 25.00 -22.70 18.14
N ALA A 760 25.06 -24.00 17.89
CA ALA A 760 25.63 -25.00 18.79
C ALA A 760 27.06 -25.47 18.40
N GLY A 761 27.68 -24.87 17.39
CA GLY A 761 29.03 -25.19 16.94
C GLY A 761 30.08 -24.26 17.55
N PRO A 762 30.98 -24.74 18.43
CA PRO A 762 32.06 -23.92 18.98
C PRO A 762 33.03 -23.47 17.89
N ASP A 763 33.44 -22.20 17.94
CA ASP A 763 34.57 -21.64 17.20
C ASP A 763 34.66 -22.06 15.72
N LEU A 764 33.60 -21.75 14.97
CA LEU A 764 33.47 -22.01 13.53
C LEU A 764 34.62 -21.43 12.68
N LEU A 765 35.27 -20.36 13.15
CA LEU A 765 36.50 -19.77 12.60
C LEU A 765 37.65 -19.65 13.63
N GLY A 766 37.45 -20.15 14.85
CA GLY A 766 38.45 -20.06 15.94
C GLY A 766 39.29 -21.33 16.09
N SER A 767 40.36 -21.23 16.88
CA SER A 767 41.23 -22.35 17.21
C SER A 767 40.59 -23.26 18.25
N LEU A 768 39.88 -24.29 17.79
CA LEU A 768 39.63 -25.50 18.60
C LEU A 768 40.98 -26.05 19.10
N SER A 769 40.99 -26.64 20.30
CA SER A 769 42.18 -27.30 20.84
C SER A 769 42.69 -28.35 19.84
N SER A 770 43.94 -28.19 19.42
CA SER A 770 44.53 -28.91 18.27
C SER A 770 44.91 -30.37 18.56
N GLU A 771 44.63 -30.87 19.76
CA GLU A 771 44.93 -32.24 20.17
C GLU A 771 44.01 -33.25 19.48
N GLY A 772 44.51 -33.88 18.42
CA GLY A 772 43.90 -35.03 17.76
C GLY A 772 43.04 -34.73 16.52
N LEU A 773 42.71 -33.46 16.26
CA LEU A 773 41.98 -33.07 15.05
C LEU A 773 42.87 -33.21 13.79
N ARG A 774 42.60 -34.22 12.97
CA ARG A 774 43.21 -34.38 11.65
C ARG A 774 42.41 -33.63 10.58
N PRO A 775 43.08 -33.00 9.58
CA PRO A 775 42.40 -32.35 8.46
C PRO A 775 41.35 -33.27 7.80
N LEU A 776 40.20 -32.70 7.44
CA LEU A 776 39.04 -33.33 6.81
C LEU A 776 38.37 -34.46 7.62
N ALA A 777 38.84 -34.77 8.83
CA ALA A 777 38.46 -35.99 9.57
C ALA A 777 37.77 -35.70 10.93
N HIS A 778 36.92 -34.67 10.98
CA HIS A 778 36.17 -34.28 12.18
C HIS A 778 34.74 -33.79 11.84
N GLY A 779 33.83 -33.84 12.82
CA GLY A 779 32.43 -33.42 12.65
C GLY A 779 32.26 -31.96 12.22
N GLY A 780 33.19 -31.09 12.62
CA GLY A 780 33.22 -29.67 12.19
C GLY A 780 33.40 -29.48 10.68
N PHE A 781 34.02 -30.43 9.97
CA PHE A 781 34.07 -30.46 8.51
C PHE A 781 32.87 -31.24 7.92
N TRP A 782 32.55 -32.41 8.48
CA TRP A 782 31.53 -33.29 7.89
C TRP A 782 30.09 -32.79 8.03
N THR A 783 29.70 -32.13 9.12
CA THR A 783 28.34 -31.59 9.26
C THR A 783 28.04 -30.49 8.22
N PRO A 784 28.87 -29.44 8.03
CA PRO A 784 28.63 -28.46 6.96
C PRO A 784 28.79 -29.07 5.56
N MET A 785 29.70 -30.04 5.36
CA MET A 785 29.82 -30.75 4.08
C MET A 785 28.56 -31.57 3.75
N VAL A 786 27.97 -32.27 4.73
CA VAL A 786 26.72 -33.04 4.54
C VAL A 786 25.52 -32.10 4.32
N LEU A 787 25.42 -30.97 5.04
CA LEU A 787 24.43 -29.94 4.76
C LEU A 787 24.57 -29.39 3.33
N GLY A 788 25.80 -29.11 2.91
CA GLY A 788 26.12 -28.65 1.55
C GLY A 788 25.72 -29.66 0.48
N LEU A 789 26.15 -30.92 0.62
CA LEU A 789 25.83 -32.00 -0.31
C LEU A 789 24.33 -32.31 -0.37
N ALA A 790 23.63 -32.35 0.77
CA ALA A 790 22.18 -32.56 0.81
C ALA A 790 21.41 -31.45 0.08
N ALA A 791 21.86 -30.19 0.22
CA ALA A 791 21.30 -29.05 -0.49
C ALA A 791 21.59 -29.09 -2.00
N LEU A 792 22.83 -29.42 -2.41
CA LEU A 792 23.20 -29.58 -3.82
C LEU A 792 22.43 -30.72 -4.51
N VAL A 793 22.25 -31.87 -3.83
CA VAL A 793 21.44 -32.99 -4.33
C VAL A 793 19.95 -32.62 -4.38
N GLY A 794 19.44 -31.89 -3.38
CA GLY A 794 18.09 -31.34 -3.37
C GLY A 794 17.83 -30.41 -4.56
N ALA A 795 18.73 -29.46 -4.80
CA ALA A 795 18.70 -28.55 -5.94
C ALA A 795 18.71 -29.32 -7.27
N TRP A 796 19.68 -30.20 -7.49
CA TRP A 796 19.78 -31.02 -8.70
C TRP A 796 18.51 -31.84 -8.97
N ARG A 797 17.89 -32.41 -7.92
CA ARG A 797 16.62 -33.15 -8.08
C ARG A 797 15.46 -32.23 -8.46
N LEU A 798 15.34 -31.05 -7.85
CA LEU A 798 14.31 -30.08 -8.20
C LEU A 798 14.49 -29.57 -9.64
N GLN A 799 15.73 -29.35 -10.08
CA GLN A 799 16.06 -28.99 -11.47
C GLN A 799 15.59 -30.05 -12.49
N ARG A 800 15.61 -31.34 -12.13
CA ARG A 800 15.14 -32.44 -13.01
C ARG A 800 13.63 -32.75 -12.87
N GLY A 801 12.94 -32.14 -11.90
CA GLY A 801 11.59 -32.50 -11.49
C GLY A 801 10.47 -31.89 -12.35
N ALA A 802 10.33 -32.33 -13.61
CA ALA A 802 9.30 -31.85 -14.54
C ALA A 802 7.84 -32.29 -14.24
N HIS A 803 7.45 -32.36 -12.97
CA HIS A 803 6.10 -32.75 -12.54
C HIS A 803 5.14 -31.54 -12.56
N ALA A 804 4.76 -31.12 -13.78
CA ALA A 804 3.80 -30.06 -14.00
C ALA A 804 2.40 -30.46 -13.51
N THR A 805 1.87 -29.72 -12.53
CA THR A 805 0.45 -29.52 -12.12
C THR A 805 0.39 -29.10 -10.64
N ALA A 806 1.22 -29.70 -9.79
CA ALA A 806 1.14 -29.52 -8.33
C ALA A 806 1.77 -28.22 -7.80
N PHE A 807 2.73 -27.61 -8.52
CA PHE A 807 3.42 -26.36 -8.16
C PHE A 807 3.65 -25.51 -9.41
N ASP A 808 3.61 -24.18 -9.29
CA ASP A 808 3.99 -23.27 -10.37
C ASP A 808 5.49 -23.44 -10.65
N ALA A 809 5.88 -23.82 -11.87
CA ALA A 809 7.25 -24.25 -12.17
C ALA A 809 8.34 -23.22 -11.78
N LEU A 810 8.02 -21.94 -11.92
CA LEU A 810 8.85 -20.80 -11.51
C LEU A 810 9.21 -20.81 -10.00
N SER A 811 8.39 -21.43 -9.15
CA SER A 811 8.65 -21.54 -7.70
C SER A 811 9.66 -22.65 -7.38
N LEU A 812 9.54 -23.81 -8.03
CA LEU A 812 10.47 -24.94 -7.85
C LEU A 812 11.86 -24.63 -8.41
N GLN A 813 11.93 -23.90 -9.54
CA GLN A 813 13.21 -23.45 -10.08
C GLN A 813 13.93 -22.49 -9.12
N ARG A 814 13.25 -21.45 -8.62
CA ARG A 814 13.82 -20.53 -7.63
C ARG A 814 14.26 -21.24 -6.36
N LEU A 815 13.51 -22.27 -5.93
CA LEU A 815 13.89 -23.07 -4.78
C LEU A 815 15.14 -23.94 -5.04
N SER A 816 15.27 -24.49 -6.26
CA SER A 816 16.51 -25.13 -6.70
C SER A 816 17.69 -24.17 -6.73
N GLU A 817 17.49 -22.91 -7.13
CA GLU A 817 18.52 -21.88 -7.15
C GLU A 817 18.95 -21.48 -5.73
N LEU A 818 17.99 -21.32 -4.81
CA LEU A 818 18.26 -21.07 -3.38
C LEU A 818 19.01 -22.24 -2.71
N LEU A 819 18.60 -23.49 -2.95
CA LEU A 819 19.30 -24.67 -2.43
C LEU A 819 20.69 -24.85 -3.03
N LEU A 820 20.90 -24.46 -4.29
CA LEU A 820 22.23 -24.42 -4.91
C LEU A 820 23.13 -23.39 -4.23
N VAL A 821 22.64 -22.17 -3.98
CA VAL A 821 23.41 -21.11 -3.28
C VAL A 821 23.69 -21.51 -1.83
N TRP A 822 22.71 -22.06 -1.12
CA TRP A 822 22.87 -22.61 0.24
C TRP A 822 23.93 -23.73 0.27
N GLY A 823 23.84 -24.68 -0.64
CA GLY A 823 24.80 -25.77 -0.76
C GLY A 823 26.22 -25.30 -1.09
N ALA A 824 26.35 -24.32 -1.99
CA ALA A 824 27.62 -23.68 -2.33
C ALA A 824 28.21 -22.87 -1.16
N ALA A 825 27.38 -22.20 -0.36
CA ALA A 825 27.82 -21.47 0.83
C ALA A 825 28.37 -22.41 1.90
N TRP A 826 27.69 -23.54 2.17
CA TRP A 826 28.18 -24.56 3.11
C TRP A 826 29.46 -25.26 2.61
N TRP A 827 29.55 -25.55 1.30
CA TRP A 827 30.78 -26.05 0.66
C TRP A 827 31.94 -25.07 0.82
N ALA A 828 31.72 -23.78 0.55
CA ALA A 828 32.73 -22.74 0.73
C ALA A 828 33.13 -22.57 2.20
N LEU A 829 32.18 -22.59 3.14
CA LEU A 829 32.45 -22.45 4.57
C LEU A 829 33.29 -23.62 5.11
N ALA A 830 33.00 -24.85 4.70
CA ALA A 830 33.80 -26.03 5.06
C ALA A 830 35.26 -25.90 4.55
N LEU A 831 35.47 -25.47 3.31
CA LEU A 831 36.81 -25.34 2.73
C LEU A 831 37.59 -24.10 3.22
N VAL A 832 36.92 -22.97 3.43
CA VAL A 832 37.56 -21.75 3.94
C VAL A 832 37.96 -21.90 5.40
N SER A 833 37.10 -22.51 6.24
CA SER A 833 37.46 -22.78 7.63
C SER A 833 38.61 -23.79 7.73
N GLU A 834 38.69 -24.79 6.85
CA GLU A 834 39.83 -25.72 6.78
C GLU A 834 41.14 -24.99 6.43
N VAL A 835 41.14 -24.14 5.39
CA VAL A 835 42.34 -23.38 4.98
C VAL A 835 42.79 -22.42 6.07
N LEU A 836 41.87 -21.71 6.73
CA LEU A 836 42.20 -20.77 7.80
C LEU A 836 42.70 -21.46 9.09
N ARG A 837 42.28 -22.71 9.36
CA ARG A 837 42.74 -23.51 10.49
C ARG A 837 44.14 -24.10 10.30
N PHE A 838 44.46 -24.54 9.07
CA PHE A 838 45.64 -25.38 8.82
C PHE A 838 46.72 -24.75 7.91
N ALA A 839 46.46 -23.66 7.19
CA ALA A 839 47.46 -23.03 6.32
C ALA A 839 48.23 -21.87 7.01
N PRO A 840 49.57 -21.77 6.86
CA PRO A 840 50.35 -20.63 7.35
C PRO A 840 49.90 -19.29 6.74
N ALA A 841 49.91 -18.22 7.54
CA ALA A 841 49.34 -16.92 7.20
C ALA A 841 49.78 -16.38 5.81
N ASP A 842 51.08 -16.38 5.52
CA ASP A 842 51.64 -15.89 4.25
C ASP A 842 51.17 -16.66 3.01
N LEU A 843 50.71 -17.90 3.21
CA LEU A 843 50.18 -18.78 2.16
C LEU A 843 48.65 -18.81 2.11
N GLN A 844 47.93 -18.29 3.11
CA GLN A 844 46.46 -18.37 3.18
C GLN A 844 45.80 -17.74 1.95
N ALA A 845 46.27 -16.57 1.49
CA ALA A 845 45.74 -15.93 0.29
C ALA A 845 45.93 -16.80 -0.97
N ALA A 846 47.11 -17.42 -1.15
CA ALA A 846 47.39 -18.30 -2.28
C ALA A 846 46.56 -19.59 -2.24
N TRP A 847 46.40 -20.20 -1.05
CA TRP A 847 45.56 -21.39 -0.86
C TRP A 847 44.07 -21.09 -1.08
N LEU A 848 43.54 -19.96 -0.58
CA LEU A 848 42.15 -19.57 -0.80
C LEU A 848 41.85 -19.34 -2.29
N LEU A 849 42.73 -18.65 -3.02
CA LEU A 849 42.62 -18.49 -4.48
C LEU A 849 42.69 -19.85 -5.21
N GLY A 850 43.61 -20.72 -4.82
CA GLY A 850 43.77 -22.06 -5.41
C GLY A 850 42.56 -22.98 -5.18
N VAL A 851 42.03 -23.02 -3.95
CA VAL A 851 40.86 -23.85 -3.59
C VAL A 851 39.56 -23.29 -4.22
N ALA A 852 39.44 -21.97 -4.36
CA ALA A 852 38.35 -21.36 -5.13
C ALA A 852 38.42 -21.72 -6.61
N ALA A 853 39.61 -21.62 -7.24
CA ALA A 853 39.82 -22.01 -8.63
C ALA A 853 39.55 -23.50 -8.86
N LEU A 854 39.99 -24.38 -7.95
CA LEU A 854 39.74 -25.83 -8.00
C LEU A 854 38.25 -26.16 -7.85
N SER A 855 37.56 -25.54 -6.90
CA SER A 855 36.11 -25.73 -6.70
C SER A 855 35.32 -25.31 -7.93
N VAL A 856 35.65 -24.17 -8.53
CA VAL A 856 34.98 -23.67 -9.75
C VAL A 856 35.34 -24.51 -10.98
N ALA A 857 36.57 -25.05 -11.08
CA ALA A 857 36.91 -26.01 -12.12
C ALA A 857 36.06 -27.30 -12.01
N LEU A 858 35.88 -27.84 -10.80
CA LEU A 858 35.02 -29.00 -10.54
C LEU A 858 33.55 -28.69 -10.86
N TRP A 859 33.02 -27.56 -10.39
CA TRP A 859 31.65 -27.11 -10.68
C TRP A 859 31.41 -26.87 -12.18
N CYS A 860 32.40 -26.34 -12.91
CA CYS A 860 32.32 -26.16 -14.36
C CYS A 860 32.22 -27.51 -15.10
N LEU A 861 33.03 -28.50 -14.71
CA LEU A 861 32.96 -29.87 -15.25
C LEU A 861 31.61 -30.54 -14.94
N LEU A 862 31.08 -30.34 -13.72
CA LEU A 862 29.76 -30.85 -13.33
C LEU A 862 28.61 -30.15 -14.08
N ALA A 863 28.67 -28.82 -14.23
CA ALA A 863 27.66 -28.04 -14.96
C ALA A 863 27.56 -28.50 -16.42
N LEU A 864 28.71 -28.71 -17.08
CA LEU A 864 28.80 -29.24 -18.44
C LEU A 864 28.25 -30.68 -18.54
N ARG A 865 28.65 -31.59 -17.63
CA ARG A 865 28.18 -32.99 -17.64
C ARG A 865 26.69 -33.14 -17.33
N LEU A 866 26.17 -32.35 -16.39
CA LEU A 866 24.78 -32.43 -15.92
C LEU A 866 23.81 -31.50 -16.68
N LYS A 867 24.32 -30.68 -17.61
CA LYS A 867 23.57 -29.62 -18.31
C LYS A 867 22.84 -28.69 -17.31
N TRP A 868 23.55 -28.24 -16.28
CA TRP A 868 22.99 -27.46 -15.18
C TRP A 868 23.36 -25.96 -15.29
N PRO A 869 22.48 -25.11 -15.86
CA PRO A 869 22.81 -23.70 -16.12
C PRO A 869 23.00 -22.87 -14.85
N ALA A 870 22.24 -23.15 -13.78
CA ALA A 870 22.41 -22.45 -12.50
C ALA A 870 23.76 -22.74 -11.84
N LEU A 871 24.27 -23.98 -11.91
CA LEU A 871 25.64 -24.31 -11.49
C LEU A 871 26.69 -23.66 -12.40
N GLY A 872 26.40 -23.52 -13.69
CA GLY A 872 27.21 -22.73 -14.61
C GLY A 872 27.28 -21.25 -14.21
N LEU A 873 26.16 -20.66 -13.78
CA LEU A 873 26.11 -19.28 -13.27
C LEU A 873 26.90 -19.14 -11.96
N LEU A 874 26.82 -20.11 -11.05
CA LEU A 874 27.63 -20.14 -9.82
C LEU A 874 29.14 -20.05 -10.11
N CYS A 875 29.61 -20.62 -11.23
CA CYS A 875 31.02 -20.58 -11.63
C CYS A 875 31.53 -19.16 -11.96
N THR A 876 30.68 -18.19 -12.28
CA THR A 876 31.13 -16.82 -12.56
C THR A 876 31.59 -16.07 -11.30
N LEU A 877 31.16 -16.54 -10.12
CA LEU A 877 31.50 -15.94 -8.81
C LEU A 877 32.99 -16.06 -8.44
N LEU A 878 33.79 -16.83 -9.18
CA LEU A 878 35.25 -16.95 -8.99
C LEU A 878 35.94 -15.58 -8.91
N VAL A 879 35.54 -14.63 -9.76
CA VAL A 879 36.11 -13.28 -9.80
C VAL A 879 35.73 -12.47 -8.56
N LEU A 880 34.52 -12.66 -8.04
CA LEU A 880 34.07 -12.00 -6.81
C LEU A 880 34.81 -12.58 -5.60
N ALA A 881 34.95 -13.90 -5.51
CA ALA A 881 35.72 -14.57 -4.47
C ALA A 881 37.20 -14.16 -4.50
N ALA A 882 37.83 -14.12 -5.67
CA ALA A 882 39.22 -13.69 -5.83
C ALA A 882 39.41 -12.19 -5.50
N SER A 883 38.45 -11.33 -5.90
CA SER A 883 38.43 -9.92 -5.47
C SER A 883 38.34 -9.77 -3.95
N LEU A 884 37.54 -10.59 -3.26
CA LEU A 884 37.42 -10.58 -1.81
C LEU A 884 38.72 -11.03 -1.13
N VAL A 885 39.40 -12.06 -1.64
CA VAL A 885 40.72 -12.47 -1.12
C VAL A 885 41.78 -11.39 -1.35
N LEU A 886 41.77 -10.70 -2.50
CA LEU A 886 42.67 -9.58 -2.77
C LEU A 886 42.45 -8.41 -1.81
N VAL A 887 41.20 -8.08 -1.48
CA VAL A 887 40.86 -7.04 -0.49
C VAL A 887 41.22 -7.48 0.93
N ALA A 888 41.00 -8.74 1.30
CA ALA A 888 41.37 -9.27 2.62
C ALA A 888 42.91 -9.33 2.83
N ALA A 889 43.67 -9.56 1.76
CA ALA A 889 45.13 -9.57 1.79
C ALA A 889 45.76 -8.17 1.58
N TRP A 890 44.96 -7.10 1.48
CA TRP A 890 45.45 -5.77 1.11
C TRP A 890 46.21 -5.05 2.24
N HIS A 891 47.46 -4.69 1.96
CA HIS A 891 48.26 -3.79 2.81
C HIS A 891 49.17 -2.89 1.97
N ALA A 892 49.72 -1.84 2.58
CA ALA A 892 50.45 -0.78 1.86
C ALA A 892 51.71 -1.23 1.09
N ARG A 893 52.21 -2.45 1.35
CA ARG A 893 53.34 -3.12 0.69
C ARG A 893 52.97 -4.51 0.13
N TYR A 894 51.69 -4.75 -0.18
CA TYR A 894 51.24 -6.02 -0.74
C TYR A 894 51.80 -6.24 -2.16
N HIS A 895 52.25 -7.47 -2.43
CA HIS A 895 52.85 -7.90 -3.69
C HIS A 895 52.12 -9.16 -4.18
N PRO A 896 51.13 -9.04 -5.11
CA PRO A 896 50.30 -10.15 -5.57
C PRO A 896 51.03 -11.41 -6.05
N ALA A 897 52.25 -11.29 -6.60
CA ALA A 897 53.04 -12.39 -7.12
C ALA A 897 53.84 -13.17 -6.05
N ALA A 898 54.00 -12.63 -4.83
CA ALA A 898 54.74 -13.23 -3.73
C ALA A 898 54.16 -14.59 -3.29
N HIS A 899 54.98 -15.44 -2.65
CA HIS A 899 54.54 -16.68 -1.97
C HIS A 899 53.63 -17.59 -2.82
N PHE A 900 54.04 -17.87 -4.06
CA PHE A 900 53.26 -18.61 -5.10
C PHE A 900 51.96 -17.92 -5.56
N GLY A 901 51.69 -16.68 -5.14
CA GLY A 901 50.57 -15.86 -5.58
C GLY A 901 50.53 -15.68 -7.10
N TRP A 902 51.67 -15.60 -7.78
CA TRP A 902 51.72 -15.58 -9.26
C TRP A 902 51.03 -16.80 -9.89
N LEU A 903 51.24 -17.99 -9.32
CA LEU A 903 50.67 -19.24 -9.80
C LEU A 903 49.17 -19.30 -9.47
N ALA A 904 48.78 -18.83 -8.28
CA ALA A 904 47.38 -18.77 -7.86
C ALA A 904 46.56 -17.79 -8.72
N TRP A 905 47.10 -16.60 -9.01
CA TRP A 905 46.48 -15.61 -9.90
C TRP A 905 46.37 -16.13 -11.34
N VAL A 906 47.42 -16.74 -11.88
CA VAL A 906 47.37 -17.39 -13.20
C VAL A 906 46.31 -18.49 -13.23
N ALA A 907 46.21 -19.35 -12.19
CA ALA A 907 45.18 -20.38 -12.10
C ALA A 907 43.76 -19.79 -12.07
N VAL A 908 43.53 -18.74 -11.29
CA VAL A 908 42.24 -18.02 -11.23
C VAL A 908 41.86 -17.45 -12.60
N PHE A 909 42.76 -16.75 -13.29
CA PHE A 909 42.45 -16.19 -14.61
C PHE A 909 42.26 -17.29 -15.68
N VAL A 910 43.05 -18.36 -15.66
CA VAL A 910 42.90 -19.50 -16.58
C VAL A 910 41.56 -20.21 -16.37
N VAL A 911 41.18 -20.53 -15.13
CA VAL A 911 39.88 -21.16 -14.82
C VAL A 911 38.73 -20.22 -15.18
N HIS A 912 38.85 -18.92 -14.88
CA HIS A 912 37.85 -17.91 -15.23
C HIS A 912 37.62 -17.84 -16.75
N PHE A 913 38.67 -17.62 -17.56
CA PHE A 913 38.52 -17.53 -19.01
C PHE A 913 38.10 -18.87 -19.65
N PHE A 914 38.53 -20.00 -19.11
CA PHE A 914 38.05 -21.32 -19.54
C PHE A 914 36.56 -21.51 -19.24
N ALA A 915 36.11 -21.16 -18.03
CA ALA A 915 34.71 -21.24 -17.62
C ALA A 915 33.83 -20.35 -18.50
N LEU A 916 34.19 -19.08 -18.72
CA LEU A 916 33.46 -18.19 -19.64
C LEU A 916 33.39 -18.79 -21.06
N ARG A 917 34.50 -19.28 -21.60
CA ARG A 917 34.55 -19.83 -22.97
C ARG A 917 33.77 -21.13 -23.14
N ARG A 918 33.64 -21.95 -22.08
CA ARG A 918 32.93 -23.24 -22.13
C ARG A 918 31.46 -23.16 -21.72
N LEU A 919 31.13 -22.29 -20.77
CA LEU A 919 29.77 -22.14 -20.22
C LEU A 919 28.95 -21.06 -20.94
N ALA A 920 29.54 -20.24 -21.83
CA ALA A 920 28.83 -19.25 -22.64
C ALA A 920 27.46 -19.69 -23.23
N PRO A 921 27.31 -20.87 -23.87
CA PRO A 921 26.00 -21.30 -24.42
C PRO A 921 24.97 -21.71 -23.35
N MET A 922 25.33 -21.73 -22.07
CA MET A 922 24.46 -22.05 -20.92
C MET A 922 24.27 -20.87 -19.96
N LEU A 923 24.98 -19.76 -20.17
CA LEU A 923 24.96 -18.59 -19.30
C LEU A 923 24.02 -17.50 -19.83
N PRO A 924 23.26 -16.80 -18.97
CA PRO A 924 22.58 -15.57 -19.35
C PRO A 924 23.59 -14.53 -19.86
N ALA A 925 23.27 -13.84 -20.96
CA ALA A 925 24.15 -12.85 -21.58
C ALA A 925 24.60 -11.75 -20.59
N THR A 926 23.72 -11.32 -19.67
CA THR A 926 24.04 -10.36 -18.60
C THR A 926 25.08 -10.90 -17.62
N ALA A 927 24.97 -12.17 -17.20
CA ALA A 927 25.93 -12.80 -16.30
C ALA A 927 27.30 -13.01 -16.98
N LEU A 928 27.29 -13.36 -18.27
CA LEU A 928 28.50 -13.49 -19.09
C LEU A 928 29.20 -12.12 -19.27
N SER A 929 28.43 -11.07 -19.58
CA SER A 929 28.89 -9.69 -19.76
C SER A 929 29.49 -9.13 -18.47
N VAL A 930 28.79 -9.22 -17.34
CA VAL A 930 29.28 -8.81 -16.01
C VAL A 930 30.56 -9.56 -15.63
N ALA A 931 30.63 -10.87 -15.87
CA ALA A 931 31.82 -11.65 -15.54
C ALA A 931 33.05 -11.27 -16.40
N HIS A 932 32.86 -10.95 -17.69
CA HIS A 932 33.92 -10.41 -18.54
C HIS A 932 34.42 -9.04 -18.05
N VAL A 933 33.51 -8.15 -17.62
CA VAL A 933 33.85 -6.82 -17.08
C VAL A 933 34.60 -6.91 -15.75
N LEU A 934 34.07 -7.67 -14.78
CA LEU A 934 34.71 -7.84 -13.47
C LEU A 934 36.07 -8.54 -13.59
N GLY A 935 36.18 -9.55 -14.46
CA GLY A 935 37.45 -10.23 -14.73
C GLY A 935 38.50 -9.30 -15.34
N CYS A 936 38.06 -8.35 -16.17
CA CYS A 936 38.92 -7.30 -16.71
C CYS A 936 39.43 -6.35 -15.62
N TRP A 937 38.55 -5.88 -14.73
CA TRP A 937 38.95 -5.00 -13.62
C TRP A 937 39.88 -5.69 -12.63
N LEU A 938 39.63 -6.97 -12.30
CA LEU A 938 40.51 -7.74 -11.42
C LEU A 938 41.91 -7.92 -12.04
N LEU A 939 41.99 -8.18 -13.35
CA LEU A 939 43.26 -8.26 -14.06
C LEU A 939 44.01 -6.91 -14.12
N ILE A 940 43.32 -5.82 -14.47
CA ILE A 940 43.91 -4.47 -14.47
C ILE A 940 44.35 -4.08 -13.06
N GLY A 941 43.56 -4.42 -12.04
CA GLY A 941 43.86 -4.19 -10.63
C GLY A 941 45.15 -4.90 -10.22
N VAL A 942 45.22 -6.22 -10.34
CA VAL A 942 46.42 -7.00 -9.98
C VAL A 942 47.67 -6.49 -10.72
N LEU A 943 47.57 -6.18 -12.01
CA LEU A 943 48.69 -5.62 -12.77
C LEU A 943 49.09 -4.20 -12.33
N ALA A 944 48.13 -3.34 -11.96
CA ALA A 944 48.40 -2.00 -11.43
C ALA A 944 49.04 -2.06 -10.02
N LEU A 945 48.71 -3.07 -9.22
CA LEU A 945 49.37 -3.32 -7.95
C LEU A 945 50.83 -3.74 -8.13
N GLU A 946 51.12 -4.63 -9.09
CA GLU A 946 52.50 -4.99 -9.43
C GLU A 946 53.29 -3.81 -10.00
N LEU A 947 52.71 -3.04 -10.92
CA LEU A 947 53.37 -1.84 -11.46
C LEU A 947 53.64 -0.79 -10.37
N ARG A 948 52.69 -0.59 -9.44
CA ARG A 948 52.89 0.28 -8.28
C ARG A 948 54.00 -0.27 -7.36
N TYR A 949 54.07 -1.57 -7.12
CA TYR A 949 55.13 -2.18 -6.31
C TYR A 949 56.50 -1.98 -6.96
N GLY A 950 56.62 -2.21 -8.27
CA GLY A 950 57.84 -1.93 -9.05
C GLY A 950 58.27 -0.46 -9.02
N LEU A 951 57.32 0.48 -9.13
CA LEU A 951 57.62 1.92 -9.01
C LEU A 951 57.98 2.35 -7.58
N LEU A 952 57.40 1.68 -6.56
CA LEU A 952 57.75 1.92 -5.15
C LEU A 952 59.18 1.47 -4.82
N LEU A 953 59.70 0.43 -5.50
CA LEU A 953 61.11 0.02 -5.41
C LEU A 953 62.08 1.01 -6.07
N LEU A 954 61.59 1.94 -6.89
CA LEU A 954 62.38 2.99 -7.56
C LEU A 954 62.32 4.35 -6.85
N SER A 955 61.56 4.46 -5.74
CA SER A 955 61.37 5.70 -4.98
C SER A 955 61.65 5.51 -3.49
N GLU A 956 62.75 6.06 -2.98
CA GLU A 956 63.07 6.00 -1.54
C GLU A 956 62.09 6.81 -0.67
N GLN A 957 61.50 7.88 -1.23
CA GLN A 957 60.56 8.78 -0.56
C GLN A 957 59.12 8.68 -1.12
N TYR A 958 58.15 9.28 -0.42
CA TYR A 958 56.76 9.32 -0.89
C TYR A 958 56.56 10.46 -1.90
N ASN A 959 56.76 10.18 -3.19
CA ASN A 959 56.75 11.18 -4.27
C ASN A 959 55.81 10.79 -5.44
N ALA A 960 55.83 11.59 -6.52
CA ALA A 960 54.97 11.46 -7.70
C ALA A 960 54.96 10.05 -8.35
N TRP A 961 56.07 9.30 -8.29
CA TRP A 961 56.16 7.96 -8.89
C TRP A 961 55.13 6.98 -8.31
N ARG A 962 54.79 7.11 -7.02
CA ARG A 962 53.78 6.29 -6.33
C ARG A 962 52.34 6.62 -6.74
N TRP A 963 52.08 7.87 -7.11
CA TRP A 963 50.80 8.28 -7.69
C TRP A 963 50.65 7.71 -9.12
N LEU A 964 51.71 7.83 -9.91
CA LEU A 964 51.75 7.45 -11.32
C LEU A 964 51.47 5.95 -11.56
N GLY A 965 51.92 5.08 -10.66
CA GLY A 965 51.70 3.62 -10.75
C GLY A 965 50.23 3.19 -10.75
N TRP A 966 49.34 3.97 -10.15
CA TRP A 966 47.89 3.74 -10.21
C TRP A 966 47.26 4.19 -11.54
N ALA A 967 47.90 5.12 -12.27
CA ALA A 967 47.31 5.77 -13.44
C ALA A 967 47.73 5.17 -14.77
N ILE A 968 48.99 4.71 -14.92
CA ILE A 968 49.55 4.24 -16.20
C ILE A 968 48.69 3.13 -16.82
N LEU A 969 48.48 2.02 -16.09
CA LEU A 969 47.81 0.84 -16.65
C LEU A 969 46.32 1.09 -16.98
N PRO A 970 45.52 1.73 -16.10
CA PRO A 970 44.17 2.16 -16.45
C PRO A 970 44.12 3.12 -17.65
N SER A 971 44.99 4.12 -17.71
CA SER A 971 45.02 5.10 -18.81
C SER A 971 45.43 4.46 -20.13
N LEU A 972 46.41 3.55 -20.10
CA LEU A 972 46.82 2.74 -21.25
C LEU A 972 45.69 1.84 -21.73
N TYR A 973 44.92 1.22 -20.83
CA TYR A 973 43.73 0.45 -21.20
C TYR A 973 42.70 1.31 -21.94
N LEU A 974 42.41 2.52 -21.44
CA LEU A 974 41.49 3.46 -22.11
C LEU A 974 41.97 3.82 -23.52
N VAL A 975 43.26 4.12 -23.71
CA VAL A 975 43.85 4.40 -25.04
C VAL A 975 43.77 3.17 -25.96
N LEU A 976 44.07 1.96 -25.46
CA LEU A 976 44.03 0.71 -26.23
C LEU A 976 42.61 0.26 -26.62
N MET A 977 41.59 0.64 -25.83
CA MET A 977 40.18 0.41 -26.15
C MET A 977 39.58 1.51 -27.02
N ALA A 978 40.11 2.75 -26.95
CA ALA A 978 39.76 3.85 -27.85
C ALA A 978 40.29 3.66 -29.28
N ALA A 979 41.45 3.00 -29.42
CA ALA A 979 42.06 2.72 -30.70
C ALA A 979 41.18 1.81 -31.58
N PRO A 980 41.01 2.10 -32.89
CA PRO A 980 40.22 1.29 -33.83
C PRO A 980 40.95 0.01 -34.25
N ARG A 981 41.40 -0.79 -33.28
CA ARG A 981 42.20 -2.01 -33.47
C ARG A 981 41.33 -3.26 -33.28
N ASN A 982 41.39 -4.18 -34.24
CA ASN A 982 40.73 -5.48 -34.14
C ASN A 982 41.54 -6.42 -33.24
N TRP A 983 41.11 -6.55 -32.00
CA TRP A 983 41.65 -7.48 -31.01
C TRP A 983 41.16 -8.92 -31.25
N ARG A 984 41.80 -9.91 -30.63
CA ARG A 984 41.36 -11.33 -30.63
C ARG A 984 40.39 -11.60 -29.47
N TRP A 985 39.89 -12.83 -29.34
CA TRP A 985 39.12 -13.28 -28.18
C TRP A 985 39.91 -13.05 -26.88
N PRO A 986 39.30 -12.55 -25.78
CA PRO A 986 37.86 -12.35 -25.55
C PRO A 986 37.27 -11.06 -26.14
N VAL A 987 38.10 -10.06 -26.45
CA VAL A 987 37.63 -8.72 -26.89
C VAL A 987 36.88 -8.76 -28.22
N SER A 988 37.23 -9.68 -29.13
CA SER A 988 36.58 -9.79 -30.45
C SER A 988 35.11 -10.20 -30.39
N SER A 989 34.71 -11.03 -29.41
CA SER A 989 33.32 -11.50 -29.25
C SER A 989 32.50 -10.62 -28.31
N HIS A 990 33.18 -9.90 -27.41
CA HIS A 990 32.58 -9.09 -26.35
C HIS A 990 33.11 -7.65 -26.42
N SER A 991 33.08 -7.06 -27.62
CA SER A 991 33.56 -5.70 -27.86
C SER A 991 32.83 -4.65 -26.99
N PRO A 992 31.50 -4.72 -26.76
CA PRO A 992 30.81 -3.86 -25.78
C PRO A 992 31.39 -3.92 -24.37
N GLU A 993 31.62 -5.13 -23.86
CA GLU A 993 32.08 -5.41 -22.51
C GLU A 993 33.42 -4.72 -22.25
N TYR A 994 34.38 -4.91 -23.15
CA TYR A 994 35.73 -4.39 -22.97
C TYR A 994 35.84 -2.90 -23.36
N ARG A 995 35.28 -2.48 -24.50
CA ARG A 995 35.42 -1.09 -24.98
C ARG A 995 34.48 -0.08 -24.32
N PHE A 996 33.33 -0.50 -23.81
CA PHE A 996 32.36 0.40 -23.16
C PHE A 996 32.20 0.09 -21.67
N TYR A 997 31.67 -1.08 -21.31
CA TYR A 997 31.24 -1.35 -19.92
C TYR A 997 32.40 -1.43 -18.91
N ALA A 998 33.52 -2.05 -19.26
CA ALA A 998 34.72 -2.06 -18.42
C ALA A 998 35.49 -0.74 -18.46
N ALA A 999 35.43 -0.01 -19.58
CA ALA A 999 36.17 1.22 -19.77
C ALA A 999 35.50 2.44 -19.12
N LEU A 1000 34.16 2.54 -19.10
CA LEU A 1000 33.43 3.69 -18.57
C LEU A 1000 33.74 3.96 -17.08
N PRO A 1001 33.59 3.00 -16.14
CA PRO A 1001 33.94 3.25 -14.74
C PRO A 1001 35.44 3.49 -14.53
N LEU A 1002 36.29 2.92 -15.38
CA LEU A 1002 37.74 3.16 -15.36
C LEU A 1002 38.09 4.58 -15.82
N ALA A 1003 37.36 5.14 -16.79
CA ALA A 1003 37.48 6.53 -17.23
C ALA A 1003 36.98 7.51 -16.15
N VAL A 1004 35.87 7.19 -15.47
CA VAL A 1004 35.38 7.96 -14.31
C VAL A 1004 36.39 7.90 -13.16
N LEU A 1005 36.98 6.73 -12.88
CA LEU A 1005 38.01 6.56 -11.86
C LEU A 1005 39.30 7.33 -12.21
N MET A 1006 39.74 7.31 -13.47
CA MET A 1006 40.89 8.11 -13.94
C MET A 1006 40.62 9.61 -13.91
N LEU A 1007 39.39 10.05 -14.20
CA LEU A 1007 39.00 11.45 -14.03
C LEU A 1007 39.00 11.84 -12.53
N GLY A 1008 38.42 11.01 -11.67
CA GLY A 1008 38.46 11.22 -10.21
C GLY A 1008 39.88 11.25 -9.65
N TRP A 1009 40.75 10.33 -10.10
CA TRP A 1009 42.17 10.30 -9.77
C TRP A 1009 42.90 11.56 -10.25
N PHE A 1010 42.62 12.03 -11.47
CA PHE A 1010 43.18 13.27 -12.01
C PHE A 1010 42.81 14.48 -11.14
N TRP A 1011 41.55 14.63 -10.74
CA TRP A 1011 41.14 15.73 -9.87
C TRP A 1011 41.74 15.60 -8.45
N LEU A 1012 41.76 14.38 -7.88
CA LEU A 1012 42.38 14.11 -6.58
C LEU A 1012 43.88 14.44 -6.58
N ALA A 1013 44.63 14.00 -7.58
CA ALA A 1013 46.07 14.23 -7.69
C ALA A 1013 46.41 15.71 -7.98
N ASN A 1014 45.53 16.47 -8.65
CA ASN A 1014 45.69 17.93 -8.78
C ASN A 1014 45.50 18.69 -7.45
N ILE A 1015 44.76 18.12 -6.48
CA ILE A 1015 44.49 18.73 -5.16
C ILE A 1015 45.51 18.25 -4.11
N ALA A 1016 45.87 16.97 -4.12
CA ALA A 1016 46.56 16.30 -3.02
C ALA A 1016 48.05 15.96 -3.30
N SER A 1017 48.64 16.48 -4.39
CA SER A 1017 50.07 16.33 -4.68
C SER A 1017 50.73 17.65 -5.06
N ASP A 1018 51.84 17.92 -4.37
CA ASP A 1018 52.75 19.06 -4.48
C ASP A 1018 53.62 19.06 -5.75
N GLY A 1019 53.65 17.96 -6.51
CA GLY A 1019 54.52 17.78 -7.67
C GLY A 1019 55.95 17.30 -7.35
N THR A 1020 56.26 16.88 -6.13
CA THR A 1020 57.60 16.36 -5.80
C THR A 1020 57.92 15.07 -6.56
N ALA A 1021 59.07 15.02 -7.24
CA ALA A 1021 59.42 13.95 -8.19
C ALA A 1021 60.89 13.50 -8.10
N GLU A 1022 61.51 13.61 -6.93
CA GLU A 1022 62.90 13.22 -6.69
C GLU A 1022 63.24 11.82 -7.29
N PRO A 1023 64.40 11.66 -7.94
CA PRO A 1023 65.51 12.61 -8.05
C PRO A 1023 65.35 13.67 -9.18
N LEU A 1024 64.20 13.76 -9.86
CA LEU A 1024 64.01 14.74 -10.93
C LEU A 1024 63.61 16.13 -10.38
N PRO A 1025 64.17 17.23 -10.92
CA PRO A 1025 63.79 18.59 -10.52
C PRO A 1025 62.40 18.96 -11.03
N TYR A 1026 61.68 19.82 -10.30
CA TYR A 1026 60.37 20.30 -10.73
C TYR A 1026 60.48 21.27 -11.93
N VAL A 1027 60.01 20.81 -13.08
CA VAL A 1027 59.82 21.63 -14.29
C VAL A 1027 58.34 21.54 -14.71
N PRO A 1028 57.60 22.66 -14.76
CA PRO A 1028 56.20 22.70 -15.20
C PRO A 1028 56.00 22.00 -16.54
N LEU A 1029 54.90 21.27 -16.68
CA LEU A 1029 54.52 20.45 -17.85
C LEU A 1029 55.43 19.24 -18.17
N LEU A 1030 56.66 19.17 -17.66
CA LEU A 1030 57.62 18.08 -17.95
C LEU A 1030 57.84 17.10 -16.80
N ASN A 1031 57.38 17.43 -15.59
CA ASN A 1031 57.45 16.55 -14.42
C ASN A 1031 56.56 15.28 -14.60
N PRO A 1032 56.98 14.10 -14.07
CA PRO A 1032 56.22 12.85 -14.16
C PRO A 1032 54.74 12.93 -13.72
N LEU A 1033 54.39 13.77 -12.75
CA LEU A 1033 53.00 13.95 -12.31
C LEU A 1033 52.17 14.61 -13.41
N GLU A 1034 52.65 15.74 -13.94
CA GLU A 1034 52.02 16.49 -15.03
C GLU A 1034 51.85 15.63 -16.28
N LEU A 1035 52.88 14.84 -16.65
CA LEU A 1035 52.81 13.90 -17.76
C LEU A 1035 51.78 12.78 -17.51
N GLY A 1036 51.72 12.25 -16.27
CA GLY A 1036 50.71 11.27 -15.86
C GLY A 1036 49.27 11.81 -15.89
N LEU A 1037 49.07 13.05 -15.41
CA LEU A 1037 47.79 13.76 -15.45
C LEU A 1037 47.34 13.99 -16.90
N LEU A 1038 48.23 14.47 -17.77
CA LEU A 1038 47.93 14.68 -19.19
C LEU A 1038 47.66 13.36 -19.92
N PHE A 1039 48.39 12.27 -19.60
CA PHE A 1039 48.13 10.94 -20.17
C PHE A 1039 46.79 10.36 -19.72
N ALA A 1040 46.43 10.52 -18.45
CA ALA A 1040 45.12 10.10 -17.92
C ALA A 1040 43.97 10.90 -18.57
N LEU A 1041 44.10 12.22 -18.65
CA LEU A 1041 43.10 13.08 -19.32
C LEU A 1041 43.00 12.77 -20.82
N PHE A 1042 44.12 12.49 -21.49
CA PHE A 1042 44.14 12.03 -22.88
C PHE A 1042 43.44 10.68 -23.06
N GLY A 1043 43.70 9.70 -22.18
CA GLY A 1043 43.03 8.41 -22.19
C GLY A 1043 41.51 8.54 -22.02
N VAL A 1044 41.06 9.35 -21.06
CA VAL A 1044 39.64 9.66 -20.83
C VAL A 1044 39.03 10.40 -22.04
N TYR A 1045 39.72 11.36 -22.63
CA TYR A 1045 39.24 12.11 -23.79
C TYR A 1045 39.16 11.25 -25.06
N ALA A 1046 40.22 10.50 -25.39
CA ALA A 1046 40.26 9.61 -26.53
C ALA A 1046 39.18 8.52 -26.43
N TRP A 1047 39.07 7.89 -25.25
CA TRP A 1047 38.02 6.91 -24.98
C TRP A 1047 36.62 7.50 -25.11
N SER A 1048 36.33 8.60 -24.40
CA SER A 1048 34.98 9.20 -24.41
C SER A 1048 34.56 9.64 -25.80
N ARG A 1049 35.48 10.23 -26.60
CA ARG A 1049 35.22 10.58 -28.01
C ARG A 1049 34.96 9.37 -28.89
N SER A 1050 35.68 8.25 -28.71
CA SER A 1050 35.51 7.03 -29.53
C SER A 1050 34.30 6.18 -29.13
N ALA A 1051 34.01 6.09 -27.84
CA ALA A 1051 33.00 5.19 -27.30
C ALA A 1051 31.62 5.83 -27.30
N LEU A 1052 31.50 7.10 -26.86
CA LEU A 1052 30.19 7.74 -26.75
C LEU A 1052 29.58 8.07 -28.12
N THR A 1053 30.40 8.36 -29.14
CA THR A 1053 29.91 8.59 -30.51
C THR A 1053 29.36 7.32 -31.18
N GLN A 1054 29.78 6.13 -30.73
CA GLN A 1054 29.27 4.85 -31.21
C GLN A 1054 28.05 4.35 -30.43
N TRP A 1055 27.82 4.85 -29.20
CA TRP A 1055 26.82 4.30 -28.25
C TRP A 1055 25.70 5.26 -27.86
N ALA A 1056 25.86 6.58 -28.02
CA ALA A 1056 24.83 7.56 -27.71
C ALA A 1056 23.87 7.77 -28.90
N ALA A 1057 22.58 7.47 -28.71
CA ALA A 1057 21.52 7.68 -29.71
C ALA A 1057 21.21 9.16 -30.06
N ARG A 1058 22.06 10.11 -29.61
CA ARG A 1058 22.06 11.54 -29.94
C ARG A 1058 23.50 12.06 -29.92
N ALA A 1059 24.23 11.87 -31.02
CA ALA A 1059 25.63 12.28 -31.12
C ALA A 1059 25.83 13.79 -30.85
N ASP A 1060 24.85 14.60 -31.24
CA ASP A 1060 24.86 16.07 -31.24
C ASP A 1060 25.18 16.69 -29.87
N TYR A 1061 24.78 16.05 -28.78
CA TYR A 1061 24.98 16.56 -27.42
C TYR A 1061 26.27 16.06 -26.76
N VAL A 1062 26.87 14.98 -27.26
CA VAL A 1062 27.96 14.29 -26.53
C VAL A 1062 29.35 14.73 -26.98
N GLU A 1063 29.53 15.16 -28.23
CA GLU A 1063 30.77 15.87 -28.61
C GLU A 1063 30.94 17.19 -27.82
N PRO A 1064 29.92 18.07 -27.70
CA PRO A 1064 30.01 19.24 -26.81
C PRO A 1064 30.29 18.88 -25.34
N ALA A 1065 29.60 17.88 -24.78
CA ALA A 1065 29.79 17.48 -23.38
C ALA A 1065 31.20 16.95 -23.09
N THR A 1066 31.78 16.13 -23.98
CA THR A 1066 33.16 15.64 -23.83
C THR A 1066 34.20 16.73 -24.01
N GLN A 1067 33.96 17.69 -24.92
CA GLN A 1067 34.83 18.87 -25.09
C GLN A 1067 34.75 19.80 -23.88
N LEU A 1068 33.57 19.99 -23.26
CA LEU A 1068 33.41 20.75 -22.02
C LEU A 1068 34.11 20.07 -20.84
N MET A 1069 33.92 18.77 -20.64
CA MET A 1069 34.59 17.97 -19.59
C MET A 1069 36.12 18.09 -19.69
N ALA A 1070 36.68 17.94 -20.90
CA ALA A 1070 38.11 18.09 -21.12
C ALA A 1070 38.59 19.53 -20.88
N GLY A 1071 37.82 20.54 -21.34
CA GLY A 1071 38.14 21.95 -21.14
C GLY A 1071 38.16 22.38 -19.67
N VAL A 1072 37.16 21.97 -18.87
CA VAL A 1072 37.10 22.26 -17.42
C VAL A 1072 38.24 21.55 -16.68
N SER A 1073 38.52 20.29 -17.02
CA SER A 1073 39.63 19.53 -16.43
C SER A 1073 40.99 20.13 -16.76
N LEU A 1074 41.17 20.65 -17.99
CA LEU A 1074 42.39 21.32 -18.43
C LEU A 1074 42.56 22.71 -17.76
N PHE A 1075 41.47 23.46 -17.57
CA PHE A 1075 41.48 24.72 -16.81
C PHE A 1075 41.87 24.50 -15.34
N ALA A 1076 41.36 23.43 -14.71
CA ALA A 1076 41.75 23.04 -13.37
C ALA A 1076 43.22 22.60 -13.30
N PHE A 1077 43.71 21.84 -14.29
CA PHE A 1077 45.13 21.48 -14.40
C PHE A 1077 46.03 22.71 -14.50
N PHE A 1078 45.72 23.70 -15.35
CA PHE A 1078 46.51 24.93 -15.42
C PHE A 1078 46.45 25.76 -14.14
N THR A 1079 45.30 25.77 -13.44
CA THR A 1079 45.14 26.41 -12.12
C THR A 1079 46.02 25.74 -11.08
N ALA A 1080 46.03 24.41 -10.99
CA ALA A 1080 46.87 23.64 -10.08
C ALA A 1080 48.36 23.68 -10.46
N LEU A 1081 48.68 23.79 -11.76
CA LEU A 1081 50.05 23.98 -12.26
C LEU A 1081 50.64 25.32 -11.79
N VAL A 1082 49.84 26.40 -11.80
CA VAL A 1082 50.25 27.69 -11.22
C VAL A 1082 50.52 27.56 -9.71
N MET A 1083 49.65 26.85 -8.98
CA MET A 1083 49.83 26.62 -7.53
C MET A 1083 51.09 25.79 -7.24
N ARG A 1084 51.32 24.68 -7.96
CA ARG A 1084 52.54 23.87 -7.84
C ARG A 1084 53.80 24.64 -8.22
N SER A 1085 53.76 25.46 -9.27
CA SER A 1085 54.89 26.31 -9.67
C SER A 1085 55.18 27.39 -8.61
N ALA A 1086 54.15 28.00 -8.03
CA ALA A 1086 54.28 28.96 -6.94
C ALA A 1086 54.82 28.33 -5.64
N HIS A 1087 54.52 27.06 -5.40
CA HIS A 1087 55.11 26.28 -4.31
C HIS A 1087 56.59 25.96 -4.58
N GLN A 1088 56.87 25.26 -5.69
CA GLN A 1088 58.18 24.70 -6.02
C GLN A 1088 59.24 25.75 -6.39
N TRP A 1089 58.84 26.91 -6.94
CA TRP A 1089 59.76 28.00 -7.30
C TRP A 1089 59.60 29.25 -6.40
N GLY A 1090 58.42 29.45 -5.81
CA GLY A 1090 58.12 30.63 -4.97
C GLY A 1090 58.15 30.38 -3.46
N GLY A 1091 58.36 29.15 -3.02
CA GLY A 1091 58.47 28.79 -1.60
C GLY A 1091 57.17 28.86 -0.80
N VAL A 1092 56.02 29.07 -1.44
CA VAL A 1092 54.70 29.11 -0.79
C VAL A 1092 54.34 27.69 -0.32
N PRO A 1093 53.94 27.44 0.95
CA PRO A 1093 53.48 26.12 1.37
C PRO A 1093 52.32 25.60 0.52
N PHE A 1094 52.29 24.30 0.21
CA PHE A 1094 51.24 23.68 -0.62
C PHE A 1094 49.97 23.38 0.19
N GLU A 1095 49.48 24.38 0.91
CA GLU A 1095 48.25 24.36 1.70
C GLU A 1095 47.25 25.35 1.10
N LEU A 1096 45.97 24.97 1.02
CA LEU A 1096 44.95 25.77 0.30
C LEU A 1096 44.84 27.21 0.83
N ASP A 1097 44.87 27.40 2.15
CA ASP A 1097 44.76 28.73 2.75
C ASP A 1097 46.01 29.59 2.49
N ALA A 1098 47.22 29.01 2.56
CA ALA A 1098 48.47 29.70 2.24
C ALA A 1098 48.56 30.07 0.74
N LEU A 1099 48.14 29.16 -0.14
CA LEU A 1099 48.05 29.40 -1.58
C LEU A 1099 47.02 30.48 -1.93
N LEU A 1100 45.86 30.49 -1.27
CA LEU A 1100 44.82 31.50 -1.52
C LEU A 1100 45.16 32.89 -0.94
N GLN A 1101 45.90 32.97 0.15
CA GLN A 1101 46.39 34.24 0.71
C GLN A 1101 47.61 34.80 -0.05
N SER A 1102 48.36 33.97 -0.77
CA SER A 1102 49.57 34.39 -1.50
C SER A 1102 49.25 35.30 -2.69
N MET A 1103 49.74 36.55 -2.64
CA MET A 1103 49.63 37.50 -3.75
C MET A 1103 50.29 36.99 -5.05
N LEU A 1104 51.36 36.20 -4.94
CA LEU A 1104 52.04 35.58 -6.10
C LEU A 1104 51.12 34.57 -6.80
N VAL A 1105 50.42 33.73 -6.04
CA VAL A 1105 49.43 32.79 -6.57
C VAL A 1105 48.24 33.55 -7.16
N GLN A 1106 47.72 34.56 -6.46
CA GLN A 1106 46.55 35.31 -6.94
C GLN A 1106 46.82 36.06 -8.24
N ALA A 1107 48.00 36.69 -8.37
CA ALA A 1107 48.43 37.33 -9.61
C ALA A 1107 48.68 36.32 -10.73
N GLY A 1108 49.39 35.22 -10.45
CA GLY A 1108 49.65 34.15 -11.42
C GLY A 1108 48.36 33.52 -11.97
N LEU A 1109 47.37 33.27 -11.11
CA LEU A 1109 46.06 32.79 -11.51
C LEU A 1109 45.31 33.81 -12.37
N SER A 1110 45.29 35.09 -11.99
CA SER A 1110 44.63 36.13 -12.79
C SER A 1110 45.28 36.29 -14.17
N ILE A 1111 46.60 36.17 -14.29
CA ILE A 1111 47.33 36.16 -15.58
C ILE A 1111 46.94 34.93 -16.42
N VAL A 1112 47.07 33.72 -15.86
CA VAL A 1112 46.82 32.48 -16.61
C VAL A 1112 45.35 32.34 -17.00
N TRP A 1113 44.40 32.71 -16.15
CA TRP A 1113 42.97 32.72 -16.49
C TRP A 1113 42.67 33.73 -17.60
N THR A 1114 43.31 34.90 -17.60
CA THR A 1114 43.16 35.89 -18.69
C THR A 1114 43.74 35.38 -20.01
N LEU A 1115 44.91 34.73 -19.98
CA LEU A 1115 45.51 34.10 -21.17
C LEU A 1115 44.64 32.97 -21.73
N ILE A 1116 44.07 32.13 -20.87
CA ILE A 1116 43.13 31.06 -21.27
C ILE A 1116 41.86 31.68 -21.87
N ALA A 1117 41.27 32.69 -21.24
CA ALA A 1117 40.05 33.33 -21.70
C ALA A 1117 40.24 34.03 -23.06
N LEU A 1118 41.34 34.77 -23.24
CA LEU A 1118 41.73 35.37 -24.51
C LEU A 1118 41.94 34.30 -25.59
N SER A 1119 42.62 33.18 -25.25
CA SER A 1119 42.81 32.05 -26.18
C SER A 1119 41.49 31.40 -26.61
N LEU A 1120 40.52 31.30 -25.70
CA LEU A 1120 39.17 30.80 -26.00
C LEU A 1120 38.38 31.77 -26.88
N MET A 1121 38.48 33.09 -26.64
CA MET A 1121 37.82 34.10 -27.48
C MET A 1121 38.41 34.17 -28.89
N ILE A 1122 39.75 34.22 -29.01
CA ILE A 1122 40.45 34.19 -30.30
C ILE A 1122 40.16 32.87 -31.03
N GLY A 1123 40.28 31.73 -30.35
CA GLY A 1123 40.00 30.41 -30.94
C GLY A 1123 38.54 30.21 -31.33
N GLY A 1124 37.60 30.74 -30.54
CA GLY A 1124 36.16 30.75 -30.83
C GLY A 1124 35.80 31.64 -32.03
N HIS A 1125 36.46 32.79 -32.16
CA HIS A 1125 36.35 33.68 -33.33
C HIS A 1125 36.91 33.00 -34.59
N LEU A 1126 38.16 32.55 -34.57
CA LEU A 1126 38.86 31.91 -35.71
C LEU A 1126 38.22 30.60 -36.18
N ARG A 1127 37.47 29.90 -35.31
CA ARG A 1127 36.73 28.66 -35.66
C ARG A 1127 35.22 28.88 -35.79
N HIS A 1128 34.75 30.13 -35.77
CA HIS A 1128 33.34 30.54 -35.81
C HIS A 1128 32.43 29.82 -34.79
N ARG A 1129 32.99 29.34 -33.65
CA ARG A 1129 32.24 28.67 -32.57
C ARG A 1129 31.86 29.70 -31.49
N ARG A 1130 30.71 30.35 -31.68
CA ARG A 1130 30.14 31.37 -30.77
C ARG A 1130 30.07 30.92 -29.31
N GLU A 1131 29.79 29.64 -29.05
CA GLU A 1131 29.75 29.06 -27.70
C GLU A 1131 31.12 29.13 -27.00
N VAL A 1132 32.20 28.77 -27.69
CA VAL A 1132 33.57 28.81 -27.16
C VAL A 1132 34.01 30.25 -26.88
N TRP A 1133 33.62 31.19 -27.77
CA TRP A 1133 33.82 32.61 -27.55
C TRP A 1133 33.07 33.11 -26.30
N LEU A 1134 31.80 32.70 -26.12
CA LEU A 1134 30.98 33.08 -24.95
C LEU A 1134 31.55 32.53 -23.65
N ILE A 1135 32.09 31.30 -23.64
CA ILE A 1135 32.77 30.74 -22.46
C ILE A 1135 34.01 31.58 -22.10
N GLY A 1136 34.80 32.01 -23.08
CA GLY A 1136 35.92 32.94 -22.86
C GLY A 1136 35.46 34.29 -22.30
N ALA A 1137 34.41 34.89 -22.86
CA ALA A 1137 33.85 36.15 -22.37
C ALA A 1137 33.30 36.05 -20.93
N VAL A 1138 32.65 34.94 -20.58
CA VAL A 1138 32.20 34.66 -19.21
C VAL A 1138 33.39 34.46 -18.27
N LEU A 1139 34.46 33.80 -18.71
CA LEU A 1139 35.68 33.64 -17.90
C LEU A 1139 36.38 35.00 -17.64
N ILE A 1140 36.40 35.91 -18.61
CA ILE A 1140 36.81 37.31 -18.36
C ILE A 1140 35.87 37.97 -17.35
N GLY A 1141 34.55 37.80 -17.47
CA GLY A 1141 33.58 38.28 -16.49
C GLY A 1141 33.84 37.75 -15.07
N VAL A 1142 34.28 36.50 -14.93
CA VAL A 1142 34.67 35.90 -13.64
C VAL A 1142 36.00 36.44 -13.13
N VAL A 1143 37.01 36.66 -13.97
CA VAL A 1143 38.25 37.36 -13.57
C VAL A 1143 37.93 38.77 -13.09
N VAL A 1144 37.13 39.52 -13.86
CA VAL A 1144 36.63 40.86 -13.52
C VAL A 1144 35.86 40.86 -12.19
N ALA A 1145 34.99 39.88 -11.95
CA ALA A 1145 34.25 39.74 -10.69
C ALA A 1145 35.14 39.28 -9.51
N LYS A 1146 36.21 38.51 -9.76
CA LYS A 1146 37.23 38.16 -8.77
C LYS A 1146 37.98 39.41 -8.32
N LEU A 1147 38.49 40.21 -9.27
CA LEU A 1147 39.10 41.51 -9.00
C LEU A 1147 38.12 42.40 -8.21
N PHE A 1148 36.82 42.36 -8.52
CA PHE A 1148 35.81 43.10 -7.76
C PHE A 1148 35.64 42.58 -6.32
N PHE A 1149 35.24 41.32 -6.10
CA PHE A 1149 34.86 40.86 -4.76
C PHE A 1149 36.04 40.52 -3.85
N VAL A 1150 37.14 39.99 -4.39
CA VAL A 1150 38.29 39.54 -3.59
C VAL A 1150 39.21 40.71 -3.25
N GLU A 1151 39.37 41.68 -4.15
CA GLU A 1151 40.32 42.79 -3.95
C GLU A 1151 39.67 44.07 -3.36
N LEU A 1152 38.34 44.25 -3.46
CA LEU A 1152 37.64 45.35 -2.76
C LEU A 1152 37.16 45.03 -1.34
N SER A 1153 37.15 43.77 -0.90
CA SER A 1153 36.73 43.43 0.47
C SER A 1153 37.55 44.19 1.54
N ASN A 1154 38.81 44.50 1.21
CA ASN A 1154 39.75 45.28 2.03
C ASN A 1154 39.67 46.82 1.85
N ARG A 1155 38.68 47.39 1.15
CA ARG A 1155 38.58 48.85 0.93
C ARG A 1155 37.16 49.44 1.09
N GLY A 1156 37.12 50.69 1.57
CA GLY A 1156 35.88 51.37 1.99
C GLY A 1156 34.89 51.72 0.87
N GLY A 1157 33.67 52.09 1.26
CA GLY A 1157 32.50 52.20 0.36
C GLY A 1157 32.65 53.11 -0.87
N LEU A 1158 33.52 54.13 -0.82
CA LEU A 1158 33.76 55.03 -1.97
C LEU A 1158 34.66 54.37 -3.04
N ALA A 1159 35.63 53.54 -2.65
CA ALA A 1159 36.43 52.75 -3.58
C ALA A 1159 35.57 51.78 -4.42
N ARG A 1160 34.46 51.31 -3.84
CA ARG A 1160 33.44 50.47 -4.51
C ARG A 1160 32.89 51.12 -5.77
N ILE A 1161 32.70 52.43 -5.77
CA ILE A 1161 32.19 53.20 -6.92
C ILE A 1161 33.25 53.33 -8.01
N VAL A 1162 34.52 53.59 -7.63
CA VAL A 1162 35.62 53.77 -8.59
C VAL A 1162 35.95 52.45 -9.32
N SER A 1163 35.93 51.32 -8.64
CA SER A 1163 36.20 50.02 -9.29
C SER A 1163 35.09 49.58 -10.25
N PHE A 1164 33.82 49.96 -10.03
CA PHE A 1164 32.77 49.73 -11.04
C PHE A 1164 33.09 50.43 -12.37
N ILE A 1165 33.75 51.60 -12.34
CA ILE A 1165 34.17 52.34 -13.55
C ILE A 1165 35.35 51.63 -14.22
N GLY A 1166 36.38 51.23 -13.45
CA GLY A 1166 37.54 50.50 -13.99
C GLY A 1166 37.17 49.15 -14.63
N VAL A 1167 36.22 48.43 -14.01
CA VAL A 1167 35.60 47.22 -14.57
C VAL A 1167 34.95 47.49 -15.93
N GLY A 1168 34.22 48.60 -16.08
CA GLY A 1168 33.60 49.01 -17.34
C GLY A 1168 34.62 49.25 -18.47
N VAL A 1169 35.76 49.89 -18.14
CA VAL A 1169 36.84 50.14 -19.13
C VAL A 1169 37.49 48.85 -19.61
N LEU A 1170 37.75 47.90 -18.70
CA LEU A 1170 38.37 46.61 -19.07
C LEU A 1170 37.46 45.78 -20.01
N LEU A 1171 36.14 45.79 -19.76
CA LEU A 1171 35.16 45.16 -20.65
C LEU A 1171 35.11 45.83 -22.04
N LEU A 1172 35.32 47.15 -22.11
CA LEU A 1172 35.35 47.90 -23.37
C LEU A 1172 36.51 47.46 -24.28
N VAL A 1173 37.72 47.29 -23.71
CA VAL A 1173 38.91 46.84 -24.45
C VAL A 1173 38.74 45.41 -24.98
N VAL A 1174 38.17 44.52 -24.16
CA VAL A 1174 37.87 43.13 -24.54
C VAL A 1174 36.87 43.07 -25.70
N GLY A 1175 35.86 43.96 -25.71
CA GLY A 1175 34.89 44.07 -26.79
C GLY A 1175 35.48 44.49 -28.15
N TYR A 1176 36.65 45.14 -28.17
CA TYR A 1176 37.33 45.57 -29.40
C TYR A 1176 38.12 44.44 -30.07
N PHE A 1177 38.86 43.63 -29.31
CA PHE A 1177 39.85 42.69 -29.86
C PHE A 1177 39.31 41.32 -30.31
N ALA A 1178 38.08 40.96 -29.94
CA ALA A 1178 37.47 39.68 -30.33
C ALA A 1178 35.95 39.83 -30.54
N PRO A 1179 35.47 40.21 -31.72
CA PRO A 1179 34.04 40.38 -31.98
C PRO A 1179 33.26 39.06 -31.93
N LEU A 1180 31.98 39.15 -31.57
CA LEU A 1180 31.04 38.03 -31.45
C LEU A 1180 30.75 37.39 -32.82
N PRO A 1181 30.98 36.07 -33.03
CA PRO A 1181 30.63 35.41 -34.28
C PRO A 1181 29.11 35.46 -34.58
N PRO A 1182 28.70 35.67 -35.85
CA PRO A 1182 27.28 35.74 -36.22
C PRO A 1182 26.56 34.41 -35.93
N LYS A 1183 25.25 34.49 -35.60
CA LYS A 1183 24.42 33.28 -35.45
C LYS A 1183 24.23 32.67 -36.85
N ARG A 1184 24.43 31.35 -36.99
CA ARG A 1184 23.97 30.64 -38.20
C ARG A 1184 22.45 30.78 -38.29
N ALA A 1185 21.93 31.03 -39.49
CA ALA A 1185 20.50 30.96 -39.74
C ALA A 1185 20.04 29.50 -39.60
N GLU A 1186 19.04 29.26 -38.77
CA GLU A 1186 18.33 27.99 -38.75
C GLU A 1186 17.40 27.96 -39.98
N THR A 1187 17.59 26.98 -40.87
CA THR A 1187 16.71 26.78 -42.01
C THR A 1187 15.34 26.32 -41.51
N GLU A 1188 14.32 27.15 -41.68
CA GLU A 1188 12.94 26.77 -41.34
C GLU A 1188 12.52 25.52 -42.12
N PRO A 1189 11.90 24.51 -41.46
CA PRO A 1189 11.33 23.38 -42.16
C PRO A 1189 10.10 23.85 -42.96
N ALA A 1190 10.18 23.77 -44.29
CA ALA A 1190 9.12 24.23 -45.17
C ALA A 1190 7.78 23.57 -44.83
N ALA A 1191 6.79 24.39 -44.46
CA ALA A 1191 5.41 23.94 -44.27
C ALA A 1191 4.86 23.33 -45.57
N GLY A 1192 4.07 22.27 -45.45
CA GLY A 1192 3.68 21.45 -46.59
C GLY A 1192 2.92 22.22 -47.67
N LYS A 1193 3.42 22.18 -48.91
CA LYS A 1193 2.62 22.48 -50.10
C LYS A 1193 1.44 21.50 -50.16
N PRO A 1194 0.20 21.95 -50.44
CA PRO A 1194 -0.83 21.07 -50.97
C PRO A 1194 -0.42 20.55 -52.36
N ALA A 1195 -1.07 19.47 -52.80
CA ALA A 1195 -0.78 18.84 -54.09
C ALA A 1195 -1.18 19.74 -55.28
N ASN A 1196 -0.66 19.40 -56.47
CA ASN A 1196 -0.95 20.12 -57.71
C ASN A 1196 -2.46 20.10 -58.05
N GLU A 1197 -2.98 21.24 -58.48
CA GLU A 1197 -3.97 21.28 -59.56
C GLU A 1197 -3.20 21.40 -60.89
N SER A 1198 -3.53 20.54 -61.85
CA SER A 1198 -3.46 20.87 -63.28
C SER A 1198 -4.60 21.85 -63.59
N GLU A 1199 -4.53 22.82 -64.50
CA GLU A 1199 -3.86 22.94 -65.82
C GLU A 1199 -3.38 24.40 -66.03
N GLY A 1200 -2.72 24.86 -67.11
CA GLY A 1200 -2.32 24.28 -68.39
C GLY A 1200 -1.74 25.35 -69.33
N VAL A 1201 -1.71 25.09 -70.64
CA VAL A 1201 -1.40 26.03 -71.75
C VAL A 1201 0.06 26.54 -71.85
N SER A 1202 0.89 25.66 -72.43
CA SER A 1202 1.96 25.92 -73.43
C SER A 1202 2.41 27.35 -73.77
N SER A 1203 3.73 27.56 -73.73
CA SER A 1203 4.54 27.90 -74.92
C SER A 1203 5.96 27.35 -74.80
#